data_AF-A0A7W2UGE4-F1
#
_entry.id   AF-A0A7W2UGE4-F1
#
_cell.length_a   1.000
_cell.length_b   1.000
_cell.length_c   1.000
_cell.angle_alpha   90.00
_cell.angle_beta   90.00
_cell.angle_gamma   90.00
#
_symmetry.space_group_name_H-M   'P 1'
#
loop_
_entity.id
_entity.type
_entity.pdbx_description
1 polymer ?
#
loop_
_entity_poly.entity_id
_entity_poly.type
_entity_poly.pdbx_seq_one_letter_code
_entity_poly.pdbx_strand_id
1 'polypeptide(L)'
;MCSPAQGDSGPEAPLPHSPCHLPTQEPTVFQSRNPRGSTRGSLLTALVAVTLCVTATPSGHAAAAPAPARPSALRTAAASSDPFDRVDRVDRLAKAPGLARMVPAPGGLTGGGVPGARTPAPKSRGGAGTPHATLGPASVPCTLDGVTGLPPERFADFLADPAVTADGCLRSILWTWDQRLVPVMSDEHVQAVSRRVTQLAASHDGKDGSHLLEMFTYLHAVAYQDFSHDEIDITDAPTVNAMREAVDAFGSAAHTFDVTRPNAETLREALDAASAPGLRQHQLPLIKRVLATMDAQHPETAQDTSWAGAALAALTVNYLGVYPGNKDAAFHTAVTADPSYRAAFSSFAGHTHLKDGPNAWVIRDALSEYGRFGQIEGLRDEIVSGLGTLLDTTARNFGDSSAPWAKVATWLGVFEACAPYHVCKDDIEKRLFPYTYVYGTEGTDGIQVRTALDRDTVDQLTYASKQVKAQFHRVLGTDTPLADDTNTTLHIVLYGSRADYENFHPLLTGMDTNNGGVYIERGATFYTYQRRVPQDSSLTLEELFRHEYTHYLNGRWAVPGSFGEGPWYEGDRTTAMDEGTAEFFDGATRDDGIRVRKSLVQGIIDDTAGGGPRMTVNQLLHATYDGDGFRFYDYAGTFFEFLWLERPSLLREMYRDLRSDDPAAFDAWRHRLGADAGLQSAYDRFLDEQIAHVADLYVPHTTYTPLGELRDSSADQIRSSFTAMTASDPNCRATGAAERPRFVCTGRITANLTDARDTDAVFEDMSETVDYFLLDRAAGGDNNLADMNCWFGEVDIWSNQRAGTSDYTCEGPLRG
;
A
#
# COMPACT_ATOMS: atom_id res chain seq x y z
N MET A 1 65.77 47.69 -0.08
CA MET A 1 67.19 47.52 -0.44
C MET A 1 67.27 46.97 -1.85
N CYS A 2 68.19 47.49 -2.66
CA CYS A 2 68.24 47.37 -4.11
C CYS A 2 68.92 46.07 -4.62
N SER A 3 68.37 45.51 -5.72
CA SER A 3 69.05 45.00 -6.95
C SER A 3 70.07 43.82 -6.90
N PRO A 4 70.42 43.17 -8.05
CA PRO A 4 69.72 43.00 -9.36
C PRO A 4 69.84 41.58 -10.05
N ALA A 5 68.99 41.38 -11.10
CA ALA A 5 69.15 40.79 -12.47
C ALA A 5 70.04 39.53 -12.74
N GLN A 6 69.81 38.61 -13.71
CA GLN A 6 69.25 38.61 -15.10
C GLN A 6 68.68 37.20 -15.44
N GLY A 7 67.57 37.01 -16.17
CA GLY A 7 67.42 36.96 -17.65
C GLY A 7 66.97 35.54 -18.07
N ASP A 8 66.13 35.22 -19.06
CA ASP A 8 65.51 35.97 -20.16
C ASP A 8 64.38 35.07 -20.79
N SER A 9 63.60 35.65 -21.71
CA SER A 9 62.67 35.06 -22.69
C SER A 9 61.15 34.96 -22.40
N GLY A 10 60.44 36.04 -22.77
CA GLY A 10 59.31 35.98 -23.74
C GLY A 10 57.88 35.81 -23.20
N PRO A 11 56.85 36.39 -23.85
CA PRO A 11 55.97 37.33 -23.15
C PRO A 11 54.51 36.89 -22.98
N GLU A 12 53.84 37.70 -22.14
CA GLU A 12 52.40 38.03 -22.14
C GLU A 12 51.40 37.11 -21.41
N ALA A 13 51.28 37.44 -20.12
CA ALA A 13 50.05 37.79 -19.37
C ALA A 13 48.79 36.89 -19.51
N PRO A 14 48.39 36.20 -18.44
CA PRO A 14 47.15 35.42 -18.37
C PRO A 14 45.96 36.29 -17.93
N LEU A 15 44.86 36.16 -18.66
CA LEU A 15 43.52 36.61 -18.27
C LEU A 15 42.66 35.41 -17.82
N PRO A 16 41.58 35.63 -17.04
CA PRO A 16 41.19 34.73 -15.96
C PRO A 16 40.37 33.51 -16.41
N HIS A 17 40.50 32.46 -15.60
CA HIS A 17 39.84 31.17 -15.72
C HIS A 17 38.30 31.27 -15.74
N SER A 18 37.73 30.88 -16.87
CA SER A 18 36.37 30.34 -16.96
C SER A 18 36.40 28.83 -16.62
N PRO A 19 35.43 28.30 -15.85
CA PRO A 19 35.34 26.88 -15.55
C PRO A 19 34.78 26.09 -16.75
N CYS A 20 35.45 24.99 -17.06
CA CYS A 20 35.05 24.03 -18.08
C CYS A 20 33.72 23.33 -17.74
N HIS A 21 32.80 23.36 -18.71
CA HIS A 21 31.68 22.43 -18.82
C HIS A 21 32.19 21.02 -19.12
N LEU A 22 31.72 20.05 -18.32
CA LEU A 22 31.63 18.64 -18.71
C LEU A 22 30.15 18.30 -18.95
N PRO A 23 29.85 17.35 -19.85
CA PRO A 23 28.54 17.23 -20.48
C PRO A 23 27.58 16.37 -19.65
N THR A 24 26.34 16.85 -19.53
CA THR A 24 25.17 16.11 -19.08
C THR A 24 24.85 14.99 -20.07
N GLN A 25 24.90 13.73 -19.61
CA GLN A 25 24.33 12.59 -20.33
C GLN A 25 22.83 12.55 -20.07
N GLU A 26 22.04 12.72 -21.14
CA GLU A 26 20.61 12.43 -21.18
C GLU A 26 20.37 10.91 -21.16
N PRO A 27 19.32 10.41 -20.50
CA PRO A 27 18.89 9.03 -20.62
C PRO A 27 18.13 8.81 -21.93
N THR A 28 18.75 8.07 -22.86
CA THR A 28 18.17 7.66 -24.15
C THR A 28 16.98 6.72 -23.99
N VAL A 29 15.83 7.19 -24.47
CA VAL A 29 14.62 6.42 -24.76
C VAL A 29 14.87 5.49 -25.95
N PHE A 30 14.73 4.17 -25.75
CA PHE A 30 14.76 3.18 -26.83
C PHE A 30 13.44 3.19 -27.61
N GLN A 31 13.43 3.89 -28.76
CA GLN A 31 12.42 3.72 -29.81
C GLN A 31 12.87 2.62 -30.79
N SER A 32 12.08 1.56 -30.89
CA SER A 32 12.20 0.51 -31.91
C SER A 32 11.90 1.10 -33.31
N ARG A 33 12.87 1.03 -34.22
CA ARG A 33 12.73 1.37 -35.65
C ARG A 33 12.53 0.10 -36.49
N ASN A 34 11.41 0.08 -37.21
CA ASN A 34 11.18 -0.68 -38.43
C ASN A 34 12.34 -0.54 -39.46
N PRO A 35 12.61 -1.59 -40.27
CA PRO A 35 13.20 -1.42 -41.60
C PRO A 35 12.14 -1.62 -42.70
N ARG A 36 12.13 -0.71 -43.68
CA ARG A 36 11.35 -0.80 -44.93
C ARG A 36 12.21 -1.31 -46.09
N GLY A 37 11.57 -2.11 -46.96
CA GLY A 37 11.75 -2.15 -48.42
C GLY A 37 12.39 -3.44 -48.94
N SER A 38 11.99 -4.06 -50.06
CA SER A 38 10.89 -3.90 -51.03
C SER A 38 11.08 -5.03 -52.07
N THR A 39 10.03 -5.72 -52.51
CA THR A 39 9.59 -5.89 -53.92
C THR A 39 8.74 -7.15 -54.17
N ARG A 40 7.84 -6.99 -55.15
CA ARG A 40 6.73 -7.80 -55.65
C ARG A 40 7.11 -9.17 -56.23
N GLY A 41 6.15 -10.10 -56.25
CA GLY A 41 6.15 -11.24 -57.19
C GLY A 41 5.03 -12.25 -56.97
N SER A 42 4.11 -12.35 -57.93
CA SER A 42 2.85 -13.09 -57.91
C SER A 42 2.92 -14.63 -58.02
N LEU A 43 1.81 -15.27 -57.61
CA LEU A 43 1.07 -16.39 -58.24
C LEU A 43 1.59 -17.85 -58.21
N LEU A 44 0.58 -18.74 -58.06
CA LEU A 44 0.39 -20.13 -58.53
C LEU A 44 0.53 -21.31 -57.53
N THR A 45 -0.64 -21.73 -57.04
CA THR A 45 -1.28 -23.06 -57.23
C THR A 45 -0.42 -24.33 -57.25
N ALA A 46 -0.71 -25.28 -56.34
CA ALA A 46 -0.91 -26.70 -56.68
C ALA A 46 -1.55 -27.49 -55.51
N LEU A 47 -2.70 -28.09 -55.80
CA LEU A 47 -3.37 -29.17 -55.07
C LEU A 47 -2.52 -30.47 -55.10
N VAL A 48 -2.55 -31.25 -54.02
CA VAL A 48 -2.80 -32.71 -54.08
C VAL A 48 -3.57 -33.13 -52.84
N ALA A 49 -4.78 -33.65 -53.08
CA ALA A 49 -5.58 -34.41 -52.13
C ALA A 49 -5.24 -35.91 -52.26
N VAL A 50 -5.20 -36.64 -51.14
CA VAL A 50 -5.53 -38.08 -51.12
C VAL A 50 -6.37 -38.36 -49.88
N THR A 51 -7.63 -38.69 -50.15
CA THR A 51 -8.61 -39.30 -49.25
C THR A 51 -8.47 -40.83 -49.28
N LEU A 52 -8.65 -41.51 -48.14
CA LEU A 52 -9.31 -42.82 -48.09
C LEU A 52 -9.79 -43.13 -46.67
N CYS A 53 -11.05 -43.58 -46.59
CA CYS A 53 -11.84 -43.82 -45.39
C CYS A 53 -12.02 -45.32 -45.10
N VAL A 54 -12.58 -45.59 -43.90
CA VAL A 54 -13.37 -46.77 -43.42
C VAL A 54 -12.57 -48.07 -43.13
N THR A 55 -12.75 -48.90 -42.08
CA THR A 55 -13.87 -49.28 -41.17
C THR A 55 -13.41 -49.87 -39.81
N ALA A 56 -14.16 -49.53 -38.74
CA ALA A 56 -14.65 -50.29 -37.55
C ALA A 56 -13.91 -51.49 -36.87
N THR A 57 -13.51 -51.28 -35.59
CA THR A 57 -13.70 -52.01 -34.28
C THR A 57 -13.82 -53.56 -34.16
N PRO A 58 -13.64 -54.21 -32.95
CA PRO A 58 -13.27 -53.71 -31.59
C PRO A 58 -12.22 -54.54 -30.78
N SER A 59 -11.92 -54.05 -29.57
CA SER A 59 -11.53 -54.77 -28.33
C SER A 59 -10.05 -54.88 -27.95
N GLY A 60 -9.66 -54.17 -26.88
CA GLY A 60 -8.45 -54.45 -26.11
C GLY A 60 -8.11 -53.31 -25.14
N HIS A 61 -8.49 -53.45 -23.87
CA HIS A 61 -8.13 -52.54 -22.78
C HIS A 61 -6.62 -52.60 -22.49
N ALA A 62 -5.94 -51.46 -22.47
CA ALA A 62 -4.72 -51.25 -21.69
C ALA A 62 -4.60 -49.76 -21.35
N ALA A 63 -4.51 -49.48 -20.05
CA ALA A 63 -4.41 -48.15 -19.47
C ALA A 63 -3.06 -47.48 -19.83
N ALA A 64 -3.13 -46.21 -20.24
CA ALA A 64 -1.98 -45.32 -20.39
C ALA A 64 -2.33 -43.93 -19.85
N ALA A 65 -1.33 -43.32 -19.21
CA ALA A 65 -1.37 -42.08 -18.43
C ALA A 65 -1.87 -40.84 -19.21
N PRO A 66 -2.44 -39.82 -18.54
CA PRO A 66 -2.75 -38.55 -19.16
C PRO A 66 -1.51 -37.63 -19.22
N ALA A 67 -1.34 -37.02 -20.39
CA ALA A 67 -0.44 -35.92 -20.69
C ALA A 67 -0.87 -34.62 -19.95
N PRO A 68 0.00 -33.59 -19.83
CA PRO A 68 -0.20 -32.50 -18.88
C PRO A 68 -1.34 -31.57 -19.31
N ALA A 69 -2.25 -31.31 -18.37
CA ALA A 69 -3.28 -30.30 -18.50
C ALA A 69 -2.65 -28.89 -18.46
N ARG A 70 -3.10 -28.03 -19.38
CA ARG A 70 -2.88 -26.58 -19.33
C ARG A 70 -3.51 -26.01 -18.06
N PRO A 71 -2.94 -24.96 -17.42
CA PRO A 71 -3.50 -24.41 -16.20
C PRO A 71 -4.90 -23.86 -16.46
N SER A 72 -5.87 -24.44 -15.76
CA SER A 72 -7.25 -23.94 -15.72
C SER A 72 -7.30 -22.79 -14.73
N ALA A 73 -7.87 -21.67 -15.14
CA ALA A 73 -8.09 -20.49 -14.31
C ALA A 73 -8.72 -20.87 -12.96
N LEU A 74 -8.09 -20.39 -11.89
CA LEU A 74 -8.45 -20.62 -10.50
C LEU A 74 -9.83 -20.04 -10.19
N ARG A 75 -10.61 -20.81 -9.45
CA ARG A 75 -11.89 -20.42 -8.87
C ARG A 75 -11.65 -19.35 -7.79
N THR A 76 -12.29 -18.20 -7.95
CA THR A 76 -12.35 -17.13 -6.94
C THR A 76 -13.09 -17.62 -5.70
N ALA A 77 -12.36 -17.73 -4.59
CA ALA A 77 -12.93 -17.92 -3.26
C ALA A 77 -13.68 -16.66 -2.79
N ALA A 78 -14.71 -16.86 -1.98
CA ALA A 78 -15.64 -15.84 -1.52
C ALA A 78 -14.94 -14.72 -0.72
N ALA A 79 -15.46 -13.51 -0.87
CA ALA A 79 -15.01 -12.26 -0.25
C ALA A 79 -14.65 -12.40 1.25
N SER A 80 -13.37 -12.30 1.56
CA SER A 80 -12.85 -12.00 2.89
C SER A 80 -12.73 -10.47 3.06
N SER A 81 -12.86 -10.02 4.31
CA SER A 81 -12.56 -8.66 4.76
C SER A 81 -11.21 -8.17 4.23
N ASP A 82 -11.15 -6.85 3.95
CA ASP A 82 -10.00 -6.14 3.41
C ASP A 82 -8.67 -6.59 4.06
N PRO A 83 -7.71 -7.14 3.29
CA PRO A 83 -6.45 -7.64 3.82
C PRO A 83 -5.47 -6.54 4.27
N PHE A 84 -5.67 -5.24 4.03
CA PHE A 84 -4.72 -4.15 4.35
C PHE A 84 -4.69 -3.70 5.85
N ASP A 85 -5.29 -4.45 6.77
CA ASP A 85 -5.87 -3.93 8.03
C ASP A 85 -4.92 -3.68 9.24
N ARG A 86 -3.59 -3.87 9.19
CA ARG A 86 -2.75 -3.58 10.38
C ARG A 86 -2.63 -2.08 10.70
N VAL A 87 -2.71 -1.23 9.68
CA VAL A 87 -2.67 0.24 9.81
C VAL A 87 -4.08 0.84 9.87
N ASP A 88 -5.09 0.10 9.39
CA ASP A 88 -6.49 0.54 9.27
C ASP A 88 -7.47 -0.14 10.24
N ARG A 89 -7.02 -1.02 11.17
CA ARG A 89 -7.85 -1.59 12.27
C ARG A 89 -8.50 -0.52 13.18
N VAL A 90 -8.10 0.73 12.99
CA VAL A 90 -8.69 1.94 13.55
C VAL A 90 -10.13 2.18 13.10
N ASP A 91 -10.58 1.63 11.97
CA ASP A 91 -11.93 1.85 11.44
C ASP A 91 -13.06 1.36 12.37
N ARG A 92 -12.76 0.53 13.38
CA ARG A 92 -13.71 0.18 14.45
C ARG A 92 -13.80 1.23 15.57
N LEU A 93 -12.88 2.19 15.66
CA LEU A 93 -12.77 3.16 16.77
C LEU A 93 -12.57 4.64 16.34
N ALA A 94 -12.23 4.94 15.09
CA ALA A 94 -12.25 6.28 14.52
C ALA A 94 -12.37 6.21 12.99
N LYS A 95 -12.98 7.22 12.35
CA LYS A 95 -13.12 7.31 10.89
C LYS A 95 -11.79 7.74 10.27
N ALA A 96 -11.15 6.89 9.47
CA ALA A 96 -9.96 7.23 8.69
C ALA A 96 -10.28 7.45 7.19
N PRO A 97 -9.52 8.30 6.46
CA PRO A 97 -9.58 8.43 5.00
C PRO A 97 -8.70 7.37 4.32
N GLY A 98 -9.13 6.92 3.13
CA GLY A 98 -8.43 5.89 2.35
C GLY A 98 -7.29 6.43 1.47
N LEU A 99 -6.16 5.71 1.55
CA LEU A 99 -5.43 5.06 0.46
C LEU A 99 -5.22 5.83 -0.87
N ALA A 100 -4.00 6.28 -1.17
CA ALA A 100 -3.70 7.08 -2.35
C ALA A 100 -2.54 6.53 -3.21
N ARG A 101 -2.80 5.76 -4.28
CA ARG A 101 -1.91 5.56 -5.47
C ARG A 101 -1.90 6.86 -6.31
N MET A 102 -1.14 6.95 -7.42
CA MET A 102 -1.26 8.03 -8.44
C MET A 102 -2.65 8.68 -8.41
N VAL A 103 -2.74 9.98 -8.08
CA VAL A 103 -3.96 10.69 -7.63
C VAL A 103 -5.23 9.97 -8.12
N PRO A 104 -5.88 9.13 -7.28
CA PRO A 104 -6.90 8.23 -7.77
C PRO A 104 -8.08 9.03 -8.30
N ALA A 105 -8.86 8.42 -9.18
CA ALA A 105 -10.20 8.89 -9.50
C ALA A 105 -11.02 9.09 -8.21
N PRO A 106 -12.12 9.88 -8.25
CA PRO A 106 -13.12 9.90 -7.20
C PRO A 106 -13.50 8.47 -6.78
N GLY A 107 -13.22 8.13 -5.52
CA GLY A 107 -13.50 6.83 -4.93
C GLY A 107 -12.57 5.67 -5.35
N GLY A 108 -11.30 5.94 -5.65
CA GLY A 108 -10.25 4.91 -5.69
C GLY A 108 -10.09 4.14 -6.99
N LEU A 109 -10.76 4.55 -8.07
CA LEU A 109 -10.62 3.87 -9.37
C LEU A 109 -9.26 4.18 -9.99
N THR A 110 -8.54 3.13 -10.38
CA THR A 110 -7.21 3.21 -11.03
C THR A 110 -7.27 2.86 -12.53
N GLY A 111 -8.44 2.47 -13.04
CA GLY A 111 -8.72 2.20 -14.44
C GLY A 111 -9.99 2.92 -14.90
N GLY A 112 -10.10 3.15 -16.20
CA GLY A 112 -11.25 3.82 -16.83
C GLY A 112 -12.54 2.99 -16.86
N GLY A 113 -12.74 2.11 -15.89
CA GLY A 113 -13.89 1.20 -15.77
C GLY A 113 -15.01 1.72 -14.89
N VAL A 114 -16.20 1.15 -15.10
CA VAL A 114 -17.39 1.40 -14.27
C VAL A 114 -17.13 0.81 -12.88
N PRO A 115 -17.41 1.52 -11.78
CA PRO A 115 -17.23 0.98 -10.43
C PRO A 115 -18.12 -0.24 -10.18
N GLY A 116 -17.69 -1.15 -9.30
CA GLY A 116 -18.53 -2.25 -8.79
C GLY A 116 -19.38 -1.81 -7.59
N ALA A 117 -20.19 -2.74 -7.04
CA ALA A 117 -21.04 -2.48 -5.88
C ALA A 117 -20.32 -1.78 -4.71
N ARG A 118 -20.78 -0.59 -4.33
CA ARG A 118 -20.35 0.13 -3.13
C ARG A 118 -21.38 -0.01 -2.00
N THR A 119 -21.23 -1.02 -1.14
CA THR A 119 -22.00 -1.15 0.13
C THR A 119 -21.21 -1.89 1.23
N PRO A 120 -21.46 -1.57 2.52
CA PRO A 120 -20.73 -2.14 3.67
C PRO A 120 -20.77 -3.67 3.72
N ALA A 121 -19.76 -4.26 4.37
CA ALA A 121 -19.65 -5.70 4.57
C ALA A 121 -20.98 -6.31 5.07
N PRO A 122 -21.37 -7.49 4.54
CA PRO A 122 -22.64 -8.12 4.90
C PRO A 122 -22.68 -8.35 6.41
N LYS A 123 -23.69 -7.76 7.08
CA LYS A 123 -24.03 -8.23 8.43
C LYS A 123 -24.49 -9.66 8.29
N SER A 124 -23.76 -10.61 8.87
CA SER A 124 -24.17 -12.02 8.96
C SER A 124 -25.46 -12.12 9.78
N ARG A 125 -26.61 -11.88 9.16
CA ARG A 125 -27.89 -12.28 9.71
C ARG A 125 -28.10 -13.72 9.29
N GLY A 126 -28.00 -14.63 10.26
CA GLY A 126 -28.16 -16.05 10.05
C GLY A 126 -29.46 -16.40 9.33
N GLY A 127 -29.39 -17.39 8.44
CA GLY A 127 -30.48 -18.29 8.08
C GLY A 127 -31.80 -17.65 7.60
N ALA A 128 -31.80 -16.48 6.97
CA ALA A 128 -32.97 -16.03 6.23
C ALA A 128 -33.07 -16.83 4.92
N GLY A 129 -34.23 -17.44 4.65
CA GLY A 129 -34.46 -18.15 3.39
C GLY A 129 -34.31 -17.23 2.18
N THR A 130 -33.96 -17.80 1.03
CA THR A 130 -33.87 -17.08 -0.26
C THR A 130 -35.17 -16.31 -0.52
N PRO A 131 -35.15 -15.00 -0.82
CA PRO A 131 -36.35 -14.25 -1.17
C PRO A 131 -37.03 -14.82 -2.43
N HIS A 132 -38.35 -14.70 -2.53
CA HIS A 132 -39.12 -15.17 -3.69
C HIS A 132 -40.04 -14.06 -4.22
N ALA A 133 -39.86 -13.69 -5.49
CA ALA A 133 -40.74 -12.77 -6.20
C ALA A 133 -42.01 -13.49 -6.68
N THR A 134 -43.13 -12.77 -6.72
CA THR A 134 -44.43 -13.29 -7.15
C THR A 134 -44.81 -12.73 -8.52
N LEU A 135 -44.56 -13.50 -9.58
CA LEU A 135 -44.82 -13.11 -10.96
C LEU A 135 -46.13 -13.72 -11.47
N GLY A 136 -47.26 -13.16 -11.05
CA GLY A 136 -48.57 -13.75 -11.28
C GLY A 136 -48.73 -15.04 -10.46
N PRO A 137 -48.97 -16.22 -11.07
CA PRO A 137 -49.05 -17.48 -10.32
C PRO A 137 -47.68 -18.10 -9.99
N ALA A 138 -46.59 -17.58 -10.54
CA ALA A 138 -45.25 -18.13 -10.37
C ALA A 138 -44.53 -17.52 -9.17
N SER A 139 -43.86 -18.35 -8.38
CA SER A 139 -42.91 -17.93 -7.35
C SER A 139 -41.49 -18.13 -7.88
N VAL A 140 -40.75 -17.05 -8.06
CA VAL A 140 -39.40 -17.07 -8.62
C VAL A 140 -38.39 -16.82 -7.49
N PRO A 141 -37.49 -17.76 -7.19
CA PRO A 141 -36.46 -17.55 -6.18
C PRO A 141 -35.46 -16.50 -6.65
N CYS A 142 -34.97 -15.67 -5.74
CA CYS A 142 -33.83 -14.79 -5.99
C CYS A 142 -32.53 -15.60 -6.01
N THR A 143 -32.33 -16.33 -7.10
CA THR A 143 -31.11 -17.06 -7.44
C THR A 143 -30.86 -16.89 -8.92
N LEU A 144 -29.62 -17.12 -9.33
CA LEU A 144 -29.26 -17.07 -10.74
C LEU A 144 -30.11 -18.06 -11.57
N ASP A 145 -30.34 -19.28 -11.06
CA ASP A 145 -31.23 -20.26 -11.70
C ASP A 145 -32.69 -19.77 -11.82
N GLY A 146 -33.17 -19.02 -10.83
CA GLY A 146 -34.52 -18.45 -10.85
C GLY A 146 -34.71 -17.39 -11.94
N VAL A 147 -33.67 -16.59 -12.20
CA VAL A 147 -33.76 -15.47 -13.15
C VAL A 147 -33.28 -15.78 -14.56
N THR A 148 -32.37 -16.75 -14.73
CA THR A 148 -31.70 -17.06 -16.03
C THR A 148 -32.69 -17.34 -17.17
N GLY A 149 -33.85 -17.91 -16.86
CA GLY A 149 -34.89 -18.27 -17.83
C GLY A 149 -36.02 -17.25 -17.99
N LEU A 150 -35.99 -16.12 -17.29
CA LEU A 150 -37.06 -15.12 -17.39
C LEU A 150 -36.95 -14.34 -18.70
N PRO A 151 -38.04 -14.17 -19.47
CA PRO A 151 -38.03 -13.27 -20.62
C PRO A 151 -37.94 -11.79 -20.17
N PRO A 152 -37.47 -10.87 -21.05
CA PRO A 152 -37.15 -9.49 -20.68
C PRO A 152 -38.20 -8.75 -19.83
N GLU A 153 -39.46 -8.76 -20.27
CA GLU A 153 -40.53 -8.06 -19.56
C GLU A 153 -40.88 -8.71 -18.20
N ARG A 154 -40.72 -10.04 -18.08
CA ARG A 154 -40.92 -10.75 -16.80
C ARG A 154 -39.74 -10.54 -15.85
N PHE A 155 -38.54 -10.35 -16.38
CA PHE A 155 -37.40 -9.95 -15.56
C PHE A 155 -37.57 -8.52 -15.04
N ALA A 156 -38.10 -7.59 -15.84
CA ALA A 156 -38.48 -6.26 -15.34
C ALA A 156 -39.59 -6.33 -14.27
N ASP A 157 -40.57 -7.24 -14.40
CA ASP A 157 -41.56 -7.49 -13.34
C ASP A 157 -40.92 -8.09 -12.07
N PHE A 158 -39.90 -8.94 -12.22
CA PHE A 158 -39.12 -9.50 -11.09
C PHE A 158 -38.42 -8.39 -10.31
N LEU A 159 -37.74 -7.47 -10.99
CA LEU A 159 -37.09 -6.33 -10.34
C LEU A 159 -38.08 -5.39 -9.64
N ALA A 160 -39.35 -5.37 -10.06
CA ALA A 160 -40.40 -4.54 -9.47
C ALA A 160 -41.08 -5.18 -8.24
N ASP A 161 -40.73 -6.41 -7.87
CA ASP A 161 -41.38 -7.13 -6.78
C ASP A 161 -40.81 -6.73 -5.40
N PRO A 162 -41.65 -6.49 -4.38
CA PRO A 162 -41.19 -6.11 -3.03
C PRO A 162 -40.25 -7.09 -2.32
N ALA A 163 -40.21 -8.35 -2.73
CA ALA A 163 -39.27 -9.33 -2.21
C ALA A 163 -37.85 -9.19 -2.80
N VAL A 164 -37.73 -8.47 -3.92
CA VAL A 164 -36.46 -8.20 -4.60
C VAL A 164 -35.94 -6.87 -4.07
N THR A 165 -34.78 -6.93 -3.42
CA THR A 165 -34.08 -5.75 -2.90
C THR A 165 -32.64 -5.73 -3.37
N ALA A 166 -32.07 -4.54 -3.54
CA ALA A 166 -30.68 -4.37 -3.96
C ALA A 166 -29.69 -5.20 -3.09
N ASP A 167 -29.79 -5.08 -1.76
CA ASP A 167 -28.89 -5.77 -0.82
C ASP A 167 -29.30 -7.22 -0.51
N GLY A 168 -30.60 -7.49 -0.37
CA GLY A 168 -31.10 -8.79 0.07
C GLY A 168 -31.25 -9.83 -1.04
N CYS A 169 -31.25 -9.40 -2.30
CA CYS A 169 -31.44 -10.25 -3.46
C CYS A 169 -30.35 -10.00 -4.52
N LEU A 170 -30.34 -8.81 -5.13
CA LEU A 170 -29.53 -8.53 -6.33
C LEU A 170 -28.02 -8.64 -6.07
N ARG A 171 -27.57 -8.26 -4.86
CA ARG A 171 -26.17 -8.37 -4.45
C ARG A 171 -25.58 -9.77 -4.68
N SER A 172 -26.36 -10.82 -4.41
CA SER A 172 -25.92 -12.21 -4.49
C SER A 172 -25.90 -12.78 -5.91
N ILE A 173 -26.57 -12.13 -6.87
CA ILE A 173 -26.74 -12.65 -8.22
C ILE A 173 -26.03 -11.82 -9.29
N LEU A 174 -25.88 -10.50 -9.15
CA LEU A 174 -25.43 -9.64 -10.27
C LEU A 174 -23.93 -9.33 -10.29
N TRP A 175 -23.27 -9.29 -9.14
CA TRP A 175 -21.92 -8.72 -9.01
C TRP A 175 -20.80 -9.76 -9.07
N THR A 176 -21.11 -11.04 -8.83
CA THR A 176 -20.16 -12.13 -9.04
C THR A 176 -20.36 -12.67 -10.45
N TRP A 177 -19.30 -12.65 -11.26
CA TRP A 177 -19.37 -13.15 -12.63
C TRP A 177 -19.76 -14.63 -12.67
N ASP A 178 -20.74 -14.94 -13.51
CA ASP A 178 -21.19 -16.29 -13.84
C ASP A 178 -21.76 -16.24 -15.26
N GLN A 179 -21.41 -17.21 -16.10
CA GLN A 179 -21.82 -17.24 -17.51
C GLN A 179 -23.35 -17.24 -17.70
N ARG A 180 -24.12 -17.67 -16.69
CA ARG A 180 -25.59 -17.61 -16.72
C ARG A 180 -26.13 -16.17 -16.64
N LEU A 181 -25.29 -15.17 -16.36
CA LEU A 181 -25.67 -13.75 -16.42
C LEU A 181 -25.86 -13.24 -17.85
N VAL A 182 -25.14 -13.81 -18.84
CA VAL A 182 -25.22 -13.39 -20.25
C VAL A 182 -26.65 -13.29 -20.78
N PRO A 183 -27.51 -14.32 -20.67
CA PRO A 183 -28.89 -14.22 -21.17
C PRO A 183 -29.78 -13.23 -20.41
N VAL A 184 -29.46 -12.86 -19.17
CA VAL A 184 -30.25 -11.89 -18.37
C VAL A 184 -29.71 -10.47 -18.44
N MET A 185 -28.55 -10.28 -19.07
CA MET A 185 -27.92 -8.98 -19.34
C MET A 185 -27.89 -8.67 -20.85
N SER A 186 -28.74 -9.33 -21.64
CA SER A 186 -28.86 -9.05 -23.08
C SER A 186 -29.47 -7.69 -23.35
N ASP A 187 -29.23 -7.13 -24.54
CA ASP A 187 -29.78 -5.86 -25.02
C ASP A 187 -31.29 -5.78 -24.77
N GLU A 188 -32.04 -6.85 -25.05
CA GLU A 188 -33.49 -6.87 -24.86
C GLU A 188 -33.90 -6.74 -23.40
N HIS A 189 -33.15 -7.35 -22.47
CA HIS A 189 -33.37 -7.23 -21.03
C HIS A 189 -33.05 -5.82 -20.54
N VAL A 190 -31.89 -5.28 -20.93
CA VAL A 190 -31.46 -3.92 -20.58
C VAL A 190 -32.47 -2.90 -21.08
N GLN A 191 -32.92 -3.03 -22.33
CA GLN A 191 -33.93 -2.16 -22.93
C GLN A 191 -35.29 -2.32 -22.25
N ALA A 192 -35.72 -3.54 -21.89
CA ALA A 192 -36.99 -3.77 -21.19
C ALA A 192 -37.01 -3.13 -19.80
N VAL A 193 -35.94 -3.32 -19.01
CA VAL A 193 -35.80 -2.69 -17.70
C VAL A 193 -35.74 -1.18 -17.82
N SER A 194 -34.98 -0.64 -18.78
CA SER A 194 -34.90 0.81 -19.02
C SER A 194 -36.25 1.43 -19.41
N ARG A 195 -37.03 0.75 -20.26
CA ARG A 195 -38.42 1.18 -20.58
C ARG A 195 -39.32 1.14 -19.34
N ARG A 196 -39.18 0.12 -18.48
CA ARG A 196 -39.95 0.02 -17.23
C ARG A 196 -39.64 1.18 -16.29
N VAL A 197 -38.35 1.51 -16.11
CA VAL A 197 -37.91 2.70 -15.35
C VAL A 197 -38.58 3.95 -15.91
N THR A 198 -38.51 4.16 -17.23
CA THR A 198 -39.10 5.34 -17.89
C THR A 198 -40.61 5.46 -17.61
N GLN A 199 -41.34 4.34 -17.58
CA GLN A 199 -42.78 4.32 -17.30
C GLN A 199 -43.11 4.66 -15.84
N LEU A 200 -42.27 4.25 -14.89
CA LEU A 200 -42.51 4.40 -13.45
C LEU A 200 -41.97 5.73 -12.90
N ALA A 201 -40.94 6.29 -13.53
CA ALA A 201 -40.21 7.46 -13.07
C ALA A 201 -41.10 8.65 -12.73
N ALA A 202 -42.08 9.00 -13.57
CA ALA A 202 -42.90 10.19 -13.33
C ALA A 202 -43.83 10.08 -12.11
N SER A 203 -44.15 8.85 -11.66
CA SER A 203 -45.12 8.58 -10.59
C SER A 203 -44.50 8.06 -9.30
N HIS A 204 -43.17 7.95 -9.22
CA HIS A 204 -42.50 7.46 -8.01
C HIS A 204 -42.74 8.40 -6.83
N ASP A 205 -42.73 7.85 -5.61
CA ASP A 205 -43.07 8.54 -4.37
C ASP A 205 -41.84 9.01 -3.56
N GLY A 206 -40.64 8.90 -4.16
CA GLY A 206 -39.36 9.17 -3.51
C GLY A 206 -38.97 8.19 -2.40
N LYS A 207 -39.75 7.12 -2.16
CA LYS A 207 -39.51 6.13 -1.10
C LYS A 207 -39.26 4.73 -1.64
N ASP A 208 -39.06 4.65 -2.96
CA ASP A 208 -38.80 3.43 -3.70
C ASP A 208 -39.95 2.41 -3.68
N GLY A 209 -41.20 2.88 -3.53
CA GLY A 209 -42.39 2.02 -3.64
C GLY A 209 -42.61 1.41 -5.04
N SER A 210 -41.90 1.91 -6.06
CA SER A 210 -41.88 1.40 -7.43
C SER A 210 -40.60 0.65 -7.79
N HIS A 211 -39.71 0.39 -6.83
CA HIS A 211 -38.48 -0.40 -7.02
C HIS A 211 -37.56 0.11 -8.14
N LEU A 212 -37.40 1.43 -8.21
CA LEU A 212 -36.48 2.05 -9.17
C LEU A 212 -35.02 1.81 -8.75
N LEU A 213 -34.75 1.72 -7.45
CA LEU A 213 -33.42 1.40 -6.94
C LEU A 213 -32.94 0.05 -7.46
N GLU A 214 -33.78 -1.00 -7.38
CA GLU A 214 -33.44 -2.33 -7.88
C GLU A 214 -33.21 -2.34 -9.39
N MET A 215 -34.03 -1.62 -10.16
CA MET A 215 -33.87 -1.52 -11.61
C MET A 215 -32.57 -0.84 -12.00
N PHE A 216 -32.22 0.28 -11.35
CA PHE A 216 -30.94 0.94 -11.60
C PHE A 216 -29.75 0.14 -11.06
N THR A 217 -29.89 -0.59 -9.95
CA THR A 217 -28.86 -1.53 -9.46
C THR A 217 -28.56 -2.59 -10.52
N TYR A 218 -29.59 -3.09 -11.20
CA TYR A 218 -29.39 -4.01 -12.33
C TYR A 218 -28.66 -3.33 -13.50
N LEU A 219 -29.10 -2.15 -13.94
CA LEU A 219 -28.44 -1.44 -15.05
C LEU A 219 -26.98 -1.08 -14.74
N HIS A 220 -26.68 -0.73 -13.49
CA HIS A 220 -25.32 -0.49 -13.02
C HIS A 220 -24.49 -1.77 -13.08
N ALA A 221 -25.02 -2.90 -12.57
CA ALA A 221 -24.31 -4.17 -12.67
C ALA A 221 -24.04 -4.57 -14.12
N VAL A 222 -24.99 -4.34 -15.05
CA VAL A 222 -24.77 -4.57 -16.47
C VAL A 222 -23.62 -3.72 -17.00
N ALA A 223 -23.61 -2.41 -16.72
CA ALA A 223 -22.53 -1.51 -17.12
C ALA A 223 -21.15 -1.93 -16.55
N TYR A 224 -21.14 -2.48 -15.33
CA TYR A 224 -19.93 -3.04 -14.72
C TYR A 224 -19.46 -4.32 -15.42
N GLN A 225 -20.38 -5.25 -15.73
CA GLN A 225 -20.03 -6.51 -16.39
C GLN A 225 -19.59 -6.29 -17.85
N ASP A 226 -20.26 -5.40 -18.60
CA ASP A 226 -19.88 -4.95 -19.95
C ASP A 226 -18.42 -4.50 -20.03
N PHE A 227 -17.96 -3.74 -19.03
CA PHE A 227 -16.57 -3.30 -18.98
C PHE A 227 -15.56 -4.46 -18.85
N SER A 228 -15.94 -5.55 -18.18
CA SER A 228 -15.03 -6.65 -17.81
C SER A 228 -15.20 -7.90 -18.68
N HIS A 229 -16.27 -7.99 -19.47
CA HIS A 229 -16.70 -9.19 -20.18
C HIS A 229 -17.28 -8.85 -21.56
N ASP A 230 -16.55 -9.23 -22.62
CA ASP A 230 -16.91 -8.96 -24.02
C ASP A 230 -18.24 -9.63 -24.45
N GLU A 231 -18.77 -10.58 -23.67
CA GLU A 231 -20.05 -11.23 -23.94
C GLU A 231 -21.28 -10.34 -23.66
N ILE A 232 -21.10 -9.26 -22.91
CA ILE A 232 -22.09 -8.22 -22.69
C ILE A 232 -21.66 -7.01 -23.54
N ASP A 233 -22.58 -6.46 -24.33
CA ASP A 233 -22.33 -5.25 -25.12
C ASP A 233 -23.56 -4.33 -25.02
N ILE A 234 -23.47 -3.27 -24.21
CA ILE A 234 -24.54 -2.26 -24.11
C ILE A 234 -24.30 -1.02 -24.99
N THR A 235 -23.32 -1.08 -25.89
CA THR A 235 -22.87 0.10 -26.66
C THR A 235 -23.67 0.34 -27.94
N ASP A 236 -24.61 -0.53 -28.28
CA ASP A 236 -25.51 -0.34 -29.42
C ASP A 236 -26.47 0.84 -29.21
N ALA A 237 -26.83 1.51 -30.31
CA ALA A 237 -27.62 2.74 -30.23
C ALA A 237 -29.02 2.54 -29.59
N PRO A 238 -29.80 1.49 -29.90
CA PRO A 238 -31.04 1.18 -29.17
C PRO A 238 -30.87 1.06 -27.65
N THR A 239 -29.88 0.30 -27.17
CA THR A 239 -29.65 0.10 -25.73
C THR A 239 -29.18 1.38 -25.04
N VAL A 240 -28.21 2.08 -25.61
CA VAL A 240 -27.74 3.39 -25.11
C VAL A 240 -28.90 4.40 -25.03
N ASN A 241 -29.76 4.47 -26.06
CA ASN A 241 -30.91 5.39 -26.03
C ASN A 241 -31.92 5.01 -24.95
N ALA A 242 -32.21 3.72 -24.76
CA ALA A 242 -33.13 3.26 -23.72
C ALA A 242 -32.61 3.59 -22.31
N MET A 243 -31.34 3.32 -22.04
CA MET A 243 -30.70 3.65 -20.75
C MET A 243 -30.67 5.17 -20.52
N ARG A 244 -30.34 5.97 -21.56
CA ARG A 244 -30.40 7.44 -21.47
C ARG A 244 -31.79 7.92 -21.09
N GLU A 245 -32.83 7.43 -21.77
CA GLU A 245 -34.22 7.84 -21.51
C GLU A 245 -34.67 7.45 -20.09
N ALA A 246 -34.25 6.30 -19.58
CA ALA A 246 -34.52 5.88 -18.21
C ALA A 246 -33.90 6.83 -17.18
N VAL A 247 -32.61 7.17 -17.35
CA VAL A 247 -31.88 8.08 -16.46
C VAL A 247 -32.44 9.49 -16.54
N ASP A 248 -32.77 9.98 -17.75
CA ASP A 248 -33.37 11.30 -17.95
C ASP A 248 -34.77 11.38 -17.31
N ALA A 249 -35.60 10.34 -17.47
CA ALA A 249 -36.94 10.30 -16.91
C ALA A 249 -36.91 10.30 -15.37
N PHE A 250 -36.04 9.49 -14.76
CA PHE A 250 -35.86 9.51 -13.31
C PHE A 250 -35.23 10.83 -12.86
N GLY A 251 -34.14 11.28 -13.47
CA GLY A 251 -33.44 12.51 -13.10
C GLY A 251 -34.33 13.75 -13.16
N SER A 252 -35.33 13.79 -14.05
CA SER A 252 -36.25 14.93 -14.21
C SER A 252 -37.57 14.82 -13.45
N ALA A 253 -37.86 13.69 -12.80
CA ALA A 253 -39.11 13.49 -12.06
C ALA A 253 -39.23 14.40 -10.83
N ALA A 254 -40.49 14.66 -10.44
CA ALA A 254 -40.81 15.66 -9.41
C ALA A 254 -40.29 15.30 -8.02
N HIS A 255 -40.23 14.01 -7.69
CA HIS A 255 -39.88 13.50 -6.37
C HIS A 255 -38.42 13.01 -6.27
N THR A 256 -37.63 13.09 -7.34
CA THR A 256 -36.25 12.57 -7.41
C THR A 256 -35.30 13.23 -6.42
N PHE A 257 -35.54 14.49 -6.09
CA PHE A 257 -34.72 15.27 -5.17
C PHE A 257 -35.41 15.53 -3.82
N ASP A 258 -36.51 14.83 -3.53
CA ASP A 258 -37.04 14.78 -2.16
C ASP A 258 -35.98 14.13 -1.27
N VAL A 259 -35.78 14.70 -0.07
CA VAL A 259 -34.70 14.30 0.85
C VAL A 259 -35.00 12.95 1.48
N THR A 260 -34.66 11.89 0.76
CA THR A 260 -34.82 10.51 1.22
C THR A 260 -33.56 9.71 0.85
N ARG A 261 -33.25 8.72 1.69
CA ARG A 261 -32.15 7.79 1.41
C ARG A 261 -32.36 6.99 0.10
N PRO A 262 -33.54 6.42 -0.18
CA PRO A 262 -33.74 5.68 -1.43
C PRO A 262 -33.53 6.53 -2.69
N ASN A 263 -33.90 7.81 -2.69
CA ASN A 263 -33.60 8.69 -3.82
C ASN A 263 -32.10 8.89 -4.02
N ALA A 264 -31.35 9.12 -2.93
CA ALA A 264 -29.90 9.28 -3.00
C ALA A 264 -29.21 8.01 -3.52
N GLU A 265 -29.63 6.83 -3.04
CA GLU A 265 -29.13 5.53 -3.51
C GLU A 265 -29.52 5.30 -4.98
N THR A 266 -30.75 5.62 -5.39
CA THR A 266 -31.20 5.45 -6.78
C THR A 266 -30.46 6.41 -7.73
N LEU A 267 -30.20 7.66 -7.31
CA LEU A 267 -29.39 8.61 -8.07
C LEU A 267 -27.95 8.12 -8.26
N ARG A 268 -27.36 7.50 -7.23
CA ARG A 268 -26.06 6.85 -7.33
C ARG A 268 -26.08 5.74 -8.38
N GLU A 269 -26.99 4.77 -8.26
CA GLU A 269 -27.08 3.65 -9.21
C GLU A 269 -27.38 4.12 -10.63
N ALA A 270 -28.22 5.15 -10.80
CA ALA A 270 -28.53 5.72 -12.10
C ALA A 270 -27.30 6.38 -12.76
N LEU A 271 -26.50 7.13 -11.99
CA LEU A 271 -25.27 7.74 -12.50
C LEU A 271 -24.19 6.70 -12.79
N ASP A 272 -24.02 5.70 -11.92
CA ASP A 272 -23.04 4.64 -12.14
C ASP A 272 -23.43 3.78 -13.36
N ALA A 273 -24.72 3.48 -13.58
CA ALA A 273 -25.21 2.87 -14.82
C ALA A 273 -24.95 3.75 -16.04
N ALA A 274 -25.19 5.06 -15.93
CA ALA A 274 -24.94 6.03 -16.99
C ALA A 274 -23.45 6.38 -17.20
N SER A 275 -22.56 5.73 -16.45
CA SER A 275 -21.11 5.88 -16.60
C SER A 275 -20.52 5.00 -17.72
N ALA A 276 -21.32 4.13 -18.33
CA ALA A 276 -20.91 3.31 -19.47
C ALA A 276 -20.60 4.16 -20.73
N PRO A 277 -19.80 3.63 -21.67
CA PRO A 277 -19.49 4.31 -22.93
C PRO A 277 -20.75 4.77 -23.68
N GLY A 278 -20.72 5.99 -24.21
CA GLY A 278 -21.84 6.56 -24.98
C GLY A 278 -22.99 7.16 -24.15
N LEU A 279 -23.00 7.03 -22.82
CA LEU A 279 -24.02 7.63 -21.95
C LEU A 279 -23.57 8.92 -21.25
N ARG A 280 -22.27 9.04 -20.93
CA ARG A 280 -21.71 10.07 -20.03
C ARG A 280 -22.06 11.51 -20.44
N GLN A 281 -21.97 11.82 -21.74
CA GLN A 281 -22.18 13.17 -22.27
C GLN A 281 -23.60 13.69 -22.08
N HIS A 282 -24.55 12.80 -21.82
CA HIS A 282 -25.94 13.15 -21.56
C HIS A 282 -26.18 13.51 -20.08
N GLN A 283 -25.25 13.15 -19.18
CA GLN A 283 -25.46 13.25 -17.73
C GLN A 283 -25.05 14.60 -17.12
N LEU A 284 -24.45 15.51 -17.90
CA LEU A 284 -23.99 16.81 -17.41
C LEU A 284 -25.07 17.58 -16.60
N PRO A 285 -26.35 17.67 -17.04
CA PRO A 285 -27.40 18.32 -16.26
C PRO A 285 -27.71 17.62 -14.93
N LEU A 286 -27.76 16.29 -14.92
CA LEU A 286 -28.05 15.52 -13.71
C LEU A 286 -26.90 15.63 -12.71
N ILE A 287 -25.65 15.53 -13.17
CA ILE A 287 -24.45 15.73 -12.36
C ILE A 287 -24.46 17.10 -11.69
N LYS A 288 -24.76 18.18 -12.42
CA LYS A 288 -24.87 19.53 -11.81
C LYS A 288 -25.90 19.57 -10.68
N ARG A 289 -27.06 18.94 -10.87
CA ARG A 289 -28.13 18.90 -9.84
C ARG A 289 -27.71 18.09 -8.63
N VAL A 290 -27.07 16.94 -8.83
CA VAL A 290 -26.54 16.10 -7.74
C VAL A 290 -25.45 16.84 -6.96
N LEU A 291 -24.50 17.49 -7.63
CA LEU A 291 -23.47 18.29 -6.97
C LEU A 291 -24.06 19.47 -6.18
N ALA A 292 -25.14 20.10 -6.67
CA ALA A 292 -25.83 21.18 -5.95
C ALA A 292 -26.44 20.71 -4.61
N THR A 293 -26.74 19.41 -4.44
CA THR A 293 -27.21 18.87 -3.14
C THR A 293 -26.15 18.95 -2.04
N MET A 294 -24.90 19.27 -2.37
CA MET A 294 -23.81 19.43 -1.41
C MET A 294 -23.57 20.91 -1.02
N ASP A 295 -24.33 21.86 -1.58
CA ASP A 295 -24.17 23.28 -1.25
C ASP A 295 -24.71 23.64 0.15
N ALA A 296 -24.48 24.89 0.58
CA ALA A 296 -24.91 25.35 1.90
C ALA A 296 -26.43 25.58 2.01
N GLN A 297 -27.12 25.69 0.88
CA GLN A 297 -28.57 25.88 0.82
C GLN A 297 -29.34 24.56 1.01
N HIS A 298 -28.68 23.41 0.88
CA HIS A 298 -29.26 22.09 1.09
C HIS A 298 -28.63 21.34 2.29
N PRO A 299 -28.76 21.85 3.53
CA PRO A 299 -28.09 21.26 4.70
C PRO A 299 -28.53 19.83 5.00
N GLU A 300 -29.77 19.45 4.65
CA GLU A 300 -30.30 18.11 4.91
C GLU A 300 -29.64 17.04 4.01
N THR A 301 -29.30 17.39 2.76
CA THR A 301 -28.59 16.48 1.84
C THR A 301 -27.08 16.60 2.00
N ALA A 302 -26.55 17.81 2.20
CA ALA A 302 -25.12 18.07 2.29
C ALA A 302 -24.43 17.31 3.45
N GLN A 303 -25.16 17.02 4.53
CA GLN A 303 -24.66 16.27 5.69
C GLN A 303 -24.98 14.76 5.66
N ASP A 304 -25.85 14.31 4.73
CA ASP A 304 -26.22 12.91 4.59
C ASP A 304 -25.21 12.16 3.71
N THR A 305 -24.66 11.07 4.24
CA THR A 305 -23.65 10.27 3.53
C THR A 305 -24.19 9.55 2.30
N SER A 306 -25.50 9.29 2.25
CA SER A 306 -26.16 8.66 1.09
C SER A 306 -26.14 9.61 -0.11
N TRP A 307 -26.41 10.90 0.12
CA TRP A 307 -26.32 11.95 -0.90
C TRP A 307 -24.88 12.19 -1.36
N ALA A 308 -23.90 12.08 -0.46
CA ALA A 308 -22.50 12.09 -0.85
C ALA A 308 -22.11 10.87 -1.69
N GLY A 309 -22.80 9.73 -1.54
CA GLY A 309 -22.69 8.59 -2.45
C GLY A 309 -23.17 8.91 -3.87
N ALA A 310 -24.26 9.64 -4.03
CA ALA A 310 -24.69 10.14 -5.34
C ALA A 310 -23.70 11.16 -5.91
N ALA A 311 -23.17 12.07 -5.08
CA ALA A 311 -22.11 12.99 -5.50
C ALA A 311 -20.85 12.23 -5.97
N LEU A 312 -20.49 11.13 -5.30
CA LEU A 312 -19.38 10.28 -5.72
C LEU A 312 -19.60 9.68 -7.11
N ALA A 313 -20.79 9.15 -7.40
CA ALA A 313 -21.15 8.65 -8.72
C ALA A 313 -21.06 9.77 -9.77
N ALA A 314 -21.51 10.97 -9.43
CA ALA A 314 -21.42 12.14 -10.32
C ALA A 314 -19.96 12.51 -10.66
N LEU A 315 -19.09 12.50 -9.65
CA LEU A 315 -17.64 12.69 -9.82
C LEU A 315 -17.00 11.52 -10.62
N THR A 316 -17.49 10.30 -10.44
CA THR A 316 -17.03 9.10 -11.16
C THR A 316 -17.35 9.17 -12.65
N VAL A 317 -18.58 9.55 -13.02
CA VAL A 317 -18.97 9.77 -14.43
C VAL A 317 -18.04 10.82 -15.07
N ASN A 318 -17.74 11.90 -14.34
CA ASN A 318 -16.79 12.92 -14.81
C ASN A 318 -15.40 12.33 -15.04
N TYR A 319 -14.84 11.63 -14.05
CA TYR A 319 -13.54 10.99 -14.18
C TYR A 319 -13.47 10.10 -15.41
N LEU A 320 -14.45 9.22 -15.60
CA LEU A 320 -14.48 8.27 -16.70
C LEU A 320 -14.63 8.95 -18.06
N GLY A 321 -15.36 10.07 -18.12
CA GLY A 321 -15.51 10.87 -19.33
C GLY A 321 -14.25 11.68 -19.66
N VAL A 322 -13.54 12.22 -18.67
CA VAL A 322 -12.32 13.00 -18.91
C VAL A 322 -11.10 12.11 -19.14
N TYR A 323 -11.02 10.96 -18.47
CA TYR A 323 -9.84 10.10 -18.46
C TYR A 323 -9.34 9.78 -19.88
N PRO A 324 -8.09 10.17 -20.23
CA PRO A 324 -7.57 10.03 -21.59
C PRO A 324 -7.60 8.59 -22.14
N GLY A 325 -7.48 7.58 -21.26
CA GLY A 325 -7.52 6.17 -21.67
C GLY A 325 -8.86 5.74 -22.27
N ASN A 326 -9.97 6.39 -21.87
CA ASN A 326 -11.32 6.06 -22.37
C ASN A 326 -11.64 6.70 -23.72
N LYS A 327 -10.87 7.71 -24.16
CA LYS A 327 -11.01 8.37 -25.47
C LYS A 327 -12.44 8.86 -25.76
N ASP A 328 -13.12 9.42 -24.76
CA ASP A 328 -14.53 9.82 -24.83
C ASP A 328 -14.73 11.20 -25.49
N ALA A 329 -14.59 11.24 -26.82
CA ALA A 329 -14.68 12.49 -27.59
C ALA A 329 -16.04 13.19 -27.47
N ALA A 330 -17.12 12.44 -27.28
CA ALA A 330 -18.47 13.00 -27.11
C ALA A 330 -18.59 13.73 -25.78
N PHE A 331 -18.09 13.13 -24.69
CA PHE A 331 -18.05 13.78 -23.38
C PHE A 331 -17.13 15.01 -23.40
N HIS A 332 -15.94 14.90 -23.99
CA HIS A 332 -14.99 16.03 -24.10
C HIS A 332 -15.61 17.23 -24.82
N THR A 333 -16.35 16.97 -25.91
CA THR A 333 -17.07 18.00 -26.67
C THR A 333 -18.16 18.67 -25.82
N ALA A 334 -18.98 17.87 -25.13
CA ALA A 334 -20.07 18.36 -24.29
C ALA A 334 -19.54 19.21 -23.12
N VAL A 335 -18.50 18.73 -22.42
CA VAL A 335 -17.87 19.46 -21.31
C VAL A 335 -17.23 20.75 -21.79
N THR A 336 -16.54 20.75 -22.93
CA THR A 336 -15.91 21.97 -23.48
C THR A 336 -16.96 23.04 -23.74
N ALA A 337 -18.12 22.67 -24.28
CA ALA A 337 -19.23 23.56 -24.59
C ALA A 337 -20.01 24.08 -23.36
N ASP A 338 -19.83 23.50 -22.17
CA ASP A 338 -20.57 23.87 -20.95
C ASP A 338 -19.64 24.40 -19.82
N PRO A 339 -19.32 25.70 -19.81
CA PRO A 339 -18.57 26.33 -18.71
C PRO A 339 -19.27 26.22 -17.36
N SER A 340 -20.61 26.15 -17.32
CA SER A 340 -21.37 26.02 -16.07
C SER A 340 -21.17 24.65 -15.42
N TYR A 341 -20.96 23.60 -16.23
CA TYR A 341 -20.60 22.27 -15.76
C TYR A 341 -19.26 22.30 -15.03
N ARG A 342 -18.22 22.87 -15.65
CA ARG A 342 -16.89 23.00 -15.01
C ARG A 342 -16.93 23.86 -13.75
N ALA A 343 -17.72 24.94 -13.77
CA ALA A 343 -17.89 25.82 -12.62
C ALA A 343 -18.49 25.11 -11.39
N ALA A 344 -19.39 24.14 -11.59
CA ALA A 344 -20.01 23.36 -10.52
C ALA A 344 -19.00 22.54 -9.69
N PHE A 345 -17.84 22.19 -10.26
CA PHE A 345 -16.76 21.53 -9.52
C PHE A 345 -15.91 22.54 -8.75
N SER A 346 -15.53 23.65 -9.40
CA SER A 346 -14.72 24.70 -8.77
C SER A 346 -15.42 25.38 -7.57
N SER A 347 -16.76 25.41 -7.55
CA SER A 347 -17.53 26.02 -6.45
C SER A 347 -17.34 25.34 -5.11
N PHE A 348 -16.89 24.07 -5.10
CA PHE A 348 -16.59 23.35 -3.86
C PHE A 348 -15.48 24.01 -3.04
N ALA A 349 -14.62 24.83 -3.65
CA ALA A 349 -13.65 25.63 -2.90
C ALA A 349 -14.32 26.60 -1.89
N GLY A 350 -15.61 26.92 -2.06
CA GLY A 350 -16.40 27.73 -1.14
C GLY A 350 -17.31 26.94 -0.19
N HIS A 351 -17.35 25.61 -0.25
CA HIS A 351 -18.28 24.79 0.55
C HIS A 351 -17.76 24.54 1.98
N THR A 352 -17.49 25.62 2.71
CA THR A 352 -16.91 25.56 4.07
C THR A 352 -17.81 24.87 5.10
N HIS A 353 -19.11 24.73 4.82
CA HIS A 353 -20.07 24.03 5.68
C HIS A 353 -19.88 22.51 5.70
N LEU A 354 -19.19 21.93 4.72
CA LEU A 354 -18.83 20.51 4.70
C LEU A 354 -17.56 20.21 5.51
N LYS A 355 -16.82 21.26 5.93
CA LYS A 355 -15.57 21.13 6.66
C LYS A 355 -15.77 20.33 7.94
N ASP A 356 -14.82 19.44 8.25
CA ASP A 356 -14.79 18.59 9.45
C ASP A 356 -16.01 17.64 9.60
N GLY A 357 -16.89 17.60 8.61
CA GLY A 357 -18.06 16.73 8.55
C GLY A 357 -17.80 15.42 7.80
N PRO A 358 -18.76 14.47 7.84
CA PRO A 358 -18.62 13.16 7.21
C PRO A 358 -18.44 13.23 5.68
N ASN A 359 -18.84 14.34 5.05
CA ASN A 359 -18.80 14.58 3.61
C ASN A 359 -17.69 15.57 3.20
N ALA A 360 -16.76 15.93 4.11
CA ALA A 360 -15.67 16.86 3.81
C ALA A 360 -14.80 16.42 2.62
N TRP A 361 -14.68 15.11 2.40
CA TRP A 361 -13.92 14.52 1.29
C TRP A 361 -14.46 14.93 -0.09
N VAL A 362 -15.76 15.24 -0.21
CA VAL A 362 -16.37 15.65 -1.49
C VAL A 362 -15.72 16.93 -2.01
N ILE A 363 -15.33 17.86 -1.11
CA ILE A 363 -14.62 19.09 -1.48
C ILE A 363 -13.33 18.77 -2.21
N ARG A 364 -12.50 17.91 -1.60
CA ARG A 364 -11.20 17.52 -2.12
C ARG A 364 -11.34 16.86 -3.49
N ASP A 365 -12.28 15.94 -3.62
CA ASP A 365 -12.46 15.16 -4.85
C ASP A 365 -13.06 16.01 -5.98
N ALA A 366 -14.03 16.88 -5.69
CA ALA A 366 -14.58 17.81 -6.67
C ALA A 366 -13.52 18.77 -7.21
N LEU A 367 -12.63 19.30 -6.37
CA LEU A 367 -11.52 20.15 -6.82
C LEU A 367 -10.45 19.38 -7.60
N SER A 368 -10.24 18.11 -7.28
CA SER A 368 -9.40 17.23 -8.10
C SER A 368 -10.03 17.04 -9.49
N GLU A 369 -11.33 16.80 -9.57
CA GLU A 369 -12.02 16.67 -10.86
C GLU A 369 -12.08 17.98 -11.65
N TYR A 370 -12.16 19.13 -10.98
CA TYR A 370 -12.01 20.42 -11.64
C TYR A 370 -10.65 20.56 -12.37
N GLY A 371 -9.56 20.19 -11.69
CA GLY A 371 -8.23 20.20 -12.32
C GLY A 371 -8.11 19.23 -13.49
N ARG A 372 -8.82 18.09 -13.43
CA ARG A 372 -8.81 17.06 -14.48
C ARG A 372 -9.29 17.57 -15.83
N PHE A 373 -10.21 18.54 -15.86
CA PHE A 373 -10.67 19.14 -17.12
C PHE A 373 -9.53 19.70 -17.98
N GLY A 374 -8.39 20.08 -17.39
CA GLY A 374 -7.23 20.55 -18.14
C GLY A 374 -6.57 19.47 -19.01
N GLN A 375 -6.94 18.19 -18.84
CA GLN A 375 -6.56 17.09 -19.71
C GLN A 375 -7.35 17.04 -21.02
N ILE A 376 -8.48 17.76 -21.11
CA ILE A 376 -9.24 17.91 -22.36
C ILE A 376 -8.54 18.94 -23.24
N GLU A 377 -8.36 18.60 -24.52
CA GLU A 377 -7.77 19.50 -25.51
C GLU A 377 -8.54 20.83 -25.57
N GLY A 378 -7.82 21.95 -25.46
CA GLY A 378 -8.38 23.30 -25.49
C GLY A 378 -8.82 23.87 -24.13
N LEU A 379 -8.85 23.08 -23.05
CA LEU A 379 -9.23 23.56 -21.72
C LEU A 379 -8.04 23.82 -20.76
N ARG A 380 -6.83 23.36 -21.11
CA ARG A 380 -5.65 23.45 -20.22
C ARG A 380 -5.43 24.86 -19.64
N ASP A 381 -5.39 25.89 -20.48
CA ASP A 381 -5.06 27.26 -20.03
C ASP A 381 -6.13 27.85 -19.11
N GLU A 382 -7.41 27.61 -19.41
CA GLU A 382 -8.55 28.01 -18.56
C GLU A 382 -8.43 27.35 -17.17
N ILE A 383 -8.19 26.04 -17.15
CA ILE A 383 -8.14 25.25 -15.92
C ILE A 383 -6.90 25.60 -15.09
N VAL A 384 -5.72 25.75 -15.70
CA VAL A 384 -4.51 26.20 -14.99
C VAL A 384 -4.73 27.58 -14.34
N SER A 385 -5.32 28.53 -15.06
CA SER A 385 -5.63 29.85 -14.51
C SER A 385 -6.63 29.76 -13.35
N GLY A 386 -7.64 28.90 -13.48
CA GLY A 386 -8.63 28.65 -12.43
C GLY A 386 -8.01 28.04 -11.18
N LEU A 387 -7.22 26.97 -11.33
CA LEU A 387 -6.49 26.32 -10.25
C LEU A 387 -5.59 27.31 -9.49
N GLY A 388 -4.87 28.16 -10.20
CA GLY A 388 -4.06 29.22 -9.60
C GLY A 388 -4.86 30.14 -8.68
N THR A 389 -6.08 30.53 -9.10
CA THR A 389 -7.00 31.35 -8.28
C THR A 389 -7.56 30.59 -7.08
N LEU A 390 -7.73 29.28 -7.21
CA LEU A 390 -8.27 28.43 -6.15
C LEU A 390 -7.30 28.19 -5.00
N LEU A 391 -5.97 28.23 -5.22
CA LEU A 391 -4.98 28.03 -4.14
C LEU A 391 -5.21 28.96 -2.94
N ASP A 392 -5.37 30.26 -3.17
CA ASP A 392 -5.63 31.22 -2.09
C ASP A 392 -6.99 31.00 -1.44
N THR A 393 -7.96 30.52 -2.21
CA THR A 393 -9.32 30.26 -1.72
C THR A 393 -9.33 29.03 -0.82
N THR A 394 -8.72 27.94 -1.24
CA THR A 394 -8.63 26.70 -0.46
C THR A 394 -7.77 26.89 0.78
N ALA A 395 -6.65 27.62 0.68
CA ALA A 395 -5.82 27.95 1.84
C ALA A 395 -6.60 28.74 2.89
N ARG A 396 -7.35 29.78 2.48
CA ARG A 396 -8.17 30.59 3.40
C ARG A 396 -9.32 29.80 4.04
N ASN A 397 -9.98 28.95 3.26
CA ASN A 397 -11.21 28.28 3.69
C ASN A 397 -10.94 27.00 4.50
N PHE A 398 -9.91 26.24 4.12
CA PHE A 398 -9.65 24.91 4.67
C PHE A 398 -8.30 24.80 5.39
N GLY A 399 -7.40 25.77 5.20
CA GLY A 399 -6.04 25.78 5.73
C GLY A 399 -5.00 25.55 4.64
N ASP A 400 -3.81 26.12 4.85
CA ASP A 400 -2.64 25.84 4.02
C ASP A 400 -2.29 24.35 4.11
N SER A 401 -1.84 23.76 2.99
CA SER A 401 -1.59 22.31 2.86
C SER A 401 -2.78 21.38 3.16
N SER A 402 -4.00 21.90 3.33
CA SER A 402 -5.20 21.07 3.48
C SER A 402 -5.44 20.17 2.27
N ALA A 403 -6.20 19.08 2.43
CA ALA A 403 -6.46 18.16 1.32
C ALA A 403 -7.04 18.84 0.05
N PRO A 404 -8.02 19.77 0.15
CA PRO A 404 -8.47 20.55 -1.00
C PRO A 404 -7.36 21.38 -1.66
N TRP A 405 -6.52 22.04 -0.85
CA TRP A 405 -5.37 22.81 -1.35
C TRP A 405 -4.36 21.91 -2.07
N ALA A 406 -4.05 20.74 -1.48
CA ALA A 406 -3.12 19.79 -2.03
C ALA A 406 -3.55 19.26 -3.41
N LYS A 407 -4.85 19.03 -3.64
CA LYS A 407 -5.35 18.60 -4.96
C LYS A 407 -5.22 19.70 -6.02
N VAL A 408 -5.42 20.96 -5.65
CA VAL A 408 -5.19 22.09 -6.56
C VAL A 408 -3.70 22.21 -6.91
N ALA A 409 -2.82 22.18 -5.91
CA ALA A 409 -1.37 22.21 -6.10
C ALA A 409 -0.86 21.04 -6.95
N THR A 410 -1.41 19.84 -6.73
CA THR A 410 -1.08 18.64 -7.51
C THR A 410 -1.33 18.84 -9.00
N TRP A 411 -2.50 19.36 -9.38
CA TRP A 411 -2.79 19.59 -10.81
C TRP A 411 -1.91 20.67 -11.44
N LEU A 412 -1.57 21.72 -10.70
CA LEU A 412 -0.59 22.71 -11.16
C LEU A 412 0.79 22.07 -11.39
N GLY A 413 1.19 21.11 -10.55
CA GLY A 413 2.38 20.29 -10.77
C GLY A 413 2.28 19.43 -12.02
N VAL A 414 1.17 18.68 -12.19
CA VAL A 414 0.92 17.81 -13.35
C VAL A 414 0.95 18.58 -14.67
N PHE A 415 0.44 19.81 -14.69
CA PHE A 415 0.47 20.67 -15.88
C PHE A 415 1.76 21.48 -16.03
N GLU A 416 2.79 21.24 -15.21
CA GLU A 416 4.05 21.98 -15.20
C GLU A 416 3.85 23.50 -15.04
N ALA A 417 2.80 23.91 -14.34
CA ALA A 417 2.36 25.29 -14.14
C ALA A 417 2.47 25.75 -12.67
N CYS A 418 3.27 25.05 -11.87
CA CYS A 418 3.41 25.29 -10.42
C CYS A 418 4.25 26.51 -10.07
N ALA A 419 5.23 26.89 -10.91
CA ALA A 419 6.27 27.85 -10.55
C ALA A 419 5.76 29.25 -10.18
N PRO A 420 4.77 29.84 -10.89
CA PRO A 420 4.21 31.15 -10.51
C PRO A 420 3.54 31.17 -9.14
N TYR A 421 3.17 30.00 -8.62
CA TYR A 421 2.42 29.84 -7.39
C TYR A 421 3.25 29.27 -6.23
N HIS A 422 4.55 29.00 -6.45
CA HIS A 422 5.45 28.41 -5.45
C HIS A 422 4.93 27.09 -4.85
N VAL A 423 4.36 26.24 -5.71
CA VAL A 423 3.85 24.90 -5.34
C VAL A 423 4.50 23.80 -6.17
N CYS A 424 5.71 24.03 -6.68
CA CYS A 424 6.45 22.96 -7.35
C CYS A 424 6.91 21.92 -6.34
N LYS A 425 7.32 20.73 -6.83
CA LYS A 425 7.78 19.62 -5.98
C LYS A 425 8.77 20.08 -4.91
N ASP A 426 9.82 20.80 -5.30
CA ASP A 426 10.83 21.32 -4.37
C ASP A 426 10.28 22.31 -3.35
N ASP A 427 9.26 23.12 -3.71
CA ASP A 427 8.61 24.06 -2.79
C ASP A 427 7.78 23.30 -1.75
N ILE A 428 7.03 22.28 -2.19
CA ILE A 428 6.24 21.41 -1.31
C ILE A 428 7.16 20.62 -0.39
N GLU A 429 8.25 20.05 -0.90
CA GLU A 429 9.23 19.32 -0.08
C GLU A 429 9.87 20.22 0.99
N LYS A 430 10.24 21.47 0.65
CA LYS A 430 10.78 22.42 1.63
C LYS A 430 9.76 22.80 2.70
N ARG A 431 8.48 22.88 2.33
CA ARG A 431 7.40 23.17 3.27
C ARG A 431 7.13 22.00 4.21
N LEU A 432 7.12 20.77 3.69
CA LEU A 432 6.83 19.56 4.48
C LEU A 432 8.02 19.07 5.29
N PHE A 433 9.24 19.32 4.82
CA PHE A 433 10.47 18.81 5.43
C PHE A 433 11.47 19.93 5.68
N PRO A 434 11.13 20.90 6.57
CA PRO A 434 12.01 22.03 6.87
C PRO A 434 13.32 21.61 7.56
N TYR A 435 13.37 20.43 8.17
CA TYR A 435 14.55 19.91 8.85
C TYR A 435 15.17 18.74 8.09
N THR A 436 16.51 18.71 8.10
CA THR A 436 17.30 17.57 7.68
C THR A 436 18.30 17.24 8.78
N TYR A 437 18.19 16.07 9.38
CA TYR A 437 19.09 15.59 10.43
C TYR A 437 19.96 14.47 9.89
N VAL A 438 21.27 14.53 10.19
CA VAL A 438 22.27 13.57 9.71
C VAL A 438 22.90 12.85 10.89
N TYR A 439 23.07 11.54 10.74
CA TYR A 439 23.65 10.63 11.71
C TYR A 439 24.61 9.65 11.03
N GLY A 440 25.45 8.99 11.83
CA GLY A 440 26.38 7.98 11.34
C GLY A 440 27.45 8.54 10.39
N THR A 441 28.08 7.65 9.64
CA THR A 441 29.06 8.02 8.61
C THR A 441 28.67 7.40 7.26
N GLU A 442 28.73 8.20 6.20
CA GLU A 442 28.43 7.75 4.84
C GLU A 442 29.29 6.54 4.46
N GLY A 443 28.67 5.53 3.85
CA GLY A 443 29.31 4.28 3.46
C GLY A 443 29.40 3.24 4.59
N THR A 444 29.12 3.62 5.84
CA THR A 444 29.07 2.68 6.97
C THR A 444 27.67 2.55 7.55
N ASP A 445 27.15 3.59 8.19
CA ASP A 445 25.89 3.59 8.94
C ASP A 445 25.16 4.94 8.84
N GLY A 446 25.42 5.67 7.76
CA GLY A 446 24.86 6.98 7.48
C GLY A 446 23.33 6.94 7.42
N ILE A 447 22.69 7.86 8.14
CA ILE A 447 21.24 8.07 8.10
C ILE A 447 20.97 9.56 7.88
N GLN A 448 20.10 9.87 6.94
CA GLN A 448 19.60 11.23 6.70
C GLN A 448 18.08 11.25 6.83
N VAL A 449 17.56 12.05 7.77
CA VAL A 449 16.12 12.19 8.01
C VAL A 449 15.63 13.56 7.56
N ARG A 450 14.73 13.60 6.59
CA ARG A 450 14.00 14.80 6.15
C ARG A 450 12.62 14.81 6.81
N THR A 451 12.30 15.83 7.60
CA THR A 451 11.07 15.85 8.40
C THR A 451 10.60 17.24 8.81
N ALA A 452 9.35 17.34 9.27
CA ALA A 452 8.82 18.46 10.05
C ALA A 452 8.95 18.26 11.57
N LEU A 453 9.30 17.04 12.02
CA LEU A 453 9.39 16.72 13.44
C LEU A 453 10.63 17.32 14.10
N ASP A 454 10.53 17.54 15.41
CA ASP A 454 11.64 18.02 16.22
C ASP A 454 12.78 16.99 16.29
N ARG A 455 13.96 17.47 16.68
CA ARG A 455 15.18 16.65 16.74
C ARG A 455 15.09 15.55 17.80
N ASP A 456 14.40 15.77 18.91
CA ASP A 456 14.35 14.80 20.02
C ASP A 456 13.55 13.57 19.62
N THR A 457 12.45 13.77 18.87
CA THR A 457 11.69 12.68 18.24
C THR A 457 12.55 11.87 17.28
N VAL A 458 13.33 12.52 16.41
CA VAL A 458 14.18 11.79 15.44
C VAL A 458 15.39 11.12 16.11
N ASP A 459 15.93 11.73 17.16
CA ASP A 459 16.98 11.12 17.99
C ASP A 459 16.45 9.81 18.62
N GLN A 460 15.25 9.81 19.23
CA GLN A 460 14.64 8.58 19.76
C GLN A 460 14.62 7.45 18.72
N LEU A 461 14.12 7.72 17.52
CA LEU A 461 14.02 6.74 16.43
C LEU A 461 15.41 6.27 15.97
N THR A 462 16.39 7.17 15.94
CA THR A 462 17.76 6.80 15.59
C THR A 462 18.38 5.90 16.65
N TYR A 463 18.13 6.13 17.94
CA TYR A 463 18.58 5.22 19.00
C TYR A 463 17.86 3.86 18.93
N ALA A 464 16.56 3.86 18.62
CA ALA A 464 15.79 2.64 18.36
C ALA A 464 16.44 1.80 17.24
N SER A 465 16.83 2.45 16.14
CA SER A 465 17.55 1.79 15.03
C SER A 465 18.85 1.10 15.46
N LYS A 466 19.54 1.62 16.49
CA LYS A 466 20.80 1.03 16.96
C LYS A 466 20.57 -0.23 17.80
N GLN A 467 19.44 -0.31 18.51
CA GLN A 467 19.00 -1.55 19.18
C GLN A 467 18.68 -2.62 18.13
N VAL A 468 17.87 -2.28 17.12
CA VAL A 468 17.53 -3.17 16.00
C VAL A 468 18.79 -3.68 15.29
N LYS A 469 19.69 -2.76 14.92
CA LYS A 469 20.97 -3.09 14.24
C LYS A 469 21.81 -4.09 15.05
N ALA A 470 21.94 -3.88 16.36
CA ALA A 470 22.75 -4.76 17.20
C ALA A 470 22.19 -6.18 17.24
N GLN A 471 20.88 -6.33 17.46
CA GLN A 471 20.24 -7.65 17.48
C GLN A 471 20.27 -8.33 16.10
N PHE A 472 20.07 -7.55 15.03
CA PHE A 472 20.22 -8.03 13.65
C PHE A 472 21.61 -8.62 13.39
N HIS A 473 22.68 -7.91 13.76
CA HIS A 473 24.04 -8.43 13.56
C HIS A 473 24.37 -9.63 14.46
N ARG A 474 23.76 -9.77 15.65
CA ARG A 474 23.88 -11.00 16.46
C ARG A 474 23.30 -12.20 15.73
N VAL A 475 22.09 -12.06 15.19
CA VAL A 475 21.44 -13.12 14.40
C VAL A 475 22.28 -13.45 13.17
N LEU A 476 22.68 -12.42 12.41
CA LEU A 476 23.43 -12.60 11.17
C LEU A 476 24.85 -13.18 11.40
N GLY A 477 25.46 -12.90 12.55
CA GLY A 477 26.83 -13.27 12.90
C GLY A 477 27.91 -12.46 12.18
N THR A 478 27.54 -11.36 11.52
CA THR A 478 28.46 -10.45 10.82
C THR A 478 27.84 -9.07 10.62
N ASP A 479 28.69 -8.04 10.57
CA ASP A 479 28.35 -6.66 10.21
C ASP A 479 28.90 -6.24 8.85
N THR A 480 29.48 -7.18 8.09
CA THR A 480 29.97 -6.93 6.73
C THR A 480 28.80 -6.96 5.75
N PRO A 481 28.53 -5.84 5.03
CA PRO A 481 27.51 -5.79 3.98
C PRO A 481 27.73 -6.85 2.90
N LEU A 482 26.70 -7.13 2.11
CA LEU A 482 26.84 -7.95 0.91
C LEU A 482 27.81 -7.29 -0.06
N ALA A 483 28.54 -8.10 -0.84
CA ALA A 483 29.66 -7.62 -1.65
C ALA A 483 29.23 -6.67 -2.79
N ASP A 484 27.98 -6.79 -3.24
CA ASP A 484 27.34 -6.02 -4.29
C ASP A 484 26.37 -4.96 -3.77
N ASP A 485 26.26 -4.77 -2.45
CA ASP A 485 25.48 -3.68 -1.86
C ASP A 485 25.99 -2.32 -2.34
N THR A 486 25.08 -1.50 -2.86
CA THR A 486 25.37 -0.16 -3.36
C THR A 486 24.82 0.94 -2.46
N ASN A 487 24.10 0.58 -1.42
CA ASN A 487 23.49 1.54 -0.51
C ASN A 487 24.59 2.10 0.41
N THR A 488 24.76 3.42 0.49
CA THR A 488 25.80 4.05 1.35
C THR A 488 25.22 4.89 2.47
N THR A 489 24.01 5.41 2.28
CA THR A 489 23.27 6.21 3.27
C THR A 489 21.80 5.82 3.20
N LEU A 490 21.19 5.59 4.35
CA LEU A 490 19.75 5.43 4.48
C LEU A 490 19.10 6.82 4.50
N HIS A 491 18.22 7.09 3.54
CA HIS A 491 17.39 8.27 3.50
C HIS A 491 16.02 7.95 4.12
N ILE A 492 15.54 8.85 4.99
CA ILE A 492 14.27 8.70 5.67
C ILE A 492 13.46 9.96 5.41
N VAL A 493 12.28 9.80 4.87
CA VAL A 493 11.33 10.88 4.68
C VAL A 493 10.17 10.67 5.66
N LEU A 494 10.19 11.48 6.72
CA LEU A 494 9.28 11.34 7.85
C LEU A 494 8.26 12.49 7.85
N TYR A 495 7.05 12.18 7.41
CA TYR A 495 5.94 13.14 7.37
C TYR A 495 5.46 13.50 8.77
N GLY A 496 5.01 14.74 8.96
CA GLY A 496 4.53 15.23 10.25
C GLY A 496 3.17 14.68 10.68
N SER A 497 2.41 14.07 9.77
CA SER A 497 1.10 13.49 10.03
C SER A 497 0.68 12.49 8.94
N ARG A 498 -0.31 11.62 9.25
CA ARG A 498 -0.99 10.77 8.25
C ARG A 498 -1.57 11.59 7.10
N ALA A 499 -2.17 12.74 7.42
CA ALA A 499 -2.76 13.62 6.42
C ALA A 499 -1.72 14.17 5.44
N ASP A 500 -0.53 14.56 5.91
CA ASP A 500 0.55 15.01 5.01
C ASP A 500 1.04 13.87 4.10
N TYR A 501 1.14 12.66 4.66
CA TYR A 501 1.50 11.47 3.89
C TYR A 501 0.48 11.21 2.76
N GLU A 502 -0.80 11.08 3.09
CA GLU A 502 -1.89 10.83 2.13
C GLU A 502 -2.05 11.94 1.07
N ASN A 503 -1.84 13.20 1.46
CA ASN A 503 -2.04 14.33 0.55
C ASN A 503 -0.86 14.53 -0.41
N PHE A 504 0.37 14.31 0.04
CA PHE A 504 1.56 14.73 -0.70
C PHE A 504 2.47 13.59 -1.15
N HIS A 505 2.50 12.45 -0.47
CA HIS A 505 3.36 11.34 -0.89
C HIS A 505 3.12 10.92 -2.35
N PRO A 506 1.88 10.73 -2.84
CA PRO A 506 1.65 10.35 -4.24
C PRO A 506 2.06 11.43 -5.23
N LEU A 507 2.00 12.70 -4.84
CA LEU A 507 2.48 13.81 -5.66
C LEU A 507 4.01 13.82 -5.75
N LEU A 508 4.69 13.54 -4.63
CA LEU A 508 6.15 13.61 -4.53
C LEU A 508 6.84 12.38 -5.11
N THR A 509 6.25 11.20 -4.97
CA THR A 509 6.87 9.91 -5.31
C THR A 509 6.15 9.15 -6.42
N GLY A 510 4.86 9.42 -6.65
CA GLY A 510 3.99 8.60 -7.50
C GLY A 510 3.50 7.30 -6.85
N MET A 511 3.95 6.98 -5.63
CA MET A 511 3.62 5.74 -4.92
C MET A 511 2.34 5.88 -4.10
N ASP A 512 1.81 4.72 -3.66
CA ASP A 512 0.63 4.73 -2.82
C ASP A 512 0.88 4.98 -1.33
N THR A 513 -0.18 5.35 -0.61
CA THR A 513 -0.15 5.56 0.84
C THR A 513 -0.92 4.48 1.60
N ASN A 514 -1.05 3.30 0.99
CA ASN A 514 -1.87 2.21 1.53
C ASN A 514 -1.12 1.35 2.53
N ASN A 515 -0.35 2.01 3.38
CA ASN A 515 0.70 1.41 4.18
C ASN A 515 1.07 2.34 5.34
N GLY A 516 1.69 1.76 6.37
CA GLY A 516 2.19 2.49 7.54
C GLY A 516 3.59 3.07 7.32
N GLY A 517 4.22 2.67 6.24
CA GLY A 517 5.54 3.04 5.76
C GLY A 517 5.88 2.20 4.53
N VAL A 518 6.92 2.59 3.82
CA VAL A 518 7.48 1.80 2.73
C VAL A 518 8.96 2.08 2.56
N TYR A 519 9.77 1.03 2.52
CA TYR A 519 11.18 1.09 2.13
C TYR A 519 11.37 0.78 0.64
N ILE A 520 12.07 1.68 -0.04
CA ILE A 520 12.50 1.54 -1.42
C ILE A 520 14.00 1.31 -1.43
N GLU A 521 14.40 0.07 -1.69
CA GLU A 521 15.81 -0.33 -1.63
C GLU A 521 16.67 0.43 -2.63
N ARG A 522 16.15 0.65 -3.84
CA ARG A 522 16.85 1.47 -4.84
C ARG A 522 16.90 2.93 -4.37
N GLY A 523 18.08 3.33 -3.91
CA GLY A 523 18.30 4.64 -3.29
C GLY A 523 18.08 4.65 -1.78
N ALA A 524 18.00 3.47 -1.15
CA ALA A 524 17.90 3.25 0.29
C ALA A 524 17.00 4.29 0.98
N THR A 525 15.76 4.44 0.53
CA THR A 525 14.85 5.45 1.05
C THR A 525 13.61 4.81 1.63
N PHE A 526 13.32 5.00 2.92
CA PHE A 526 11.99 4.71 3.44
C PHE A 526 11.18 5.96 3.77
N TYR A 527 9.87 5.82 3.64
CA TYR A 527 8.88 6.84 3.88
C TYR A 527 7.96 6.38 5.00
N THR A 528 7.66 7.25 5.96
CA THR A 528 6.67 6.96 7.02
C THR A 528 6.15 8.27 7.62
N TYR A 529 5.27 8.23 8.61
CA TYR A 529 4.58 9.42 9.12
C TYR A 529 4.36 9.40 10.63
N GLN A 530 4.39 10.56 11.30
CA GLN A 530 3.96 10.64 12.69
C GLN A 530 2.47 10.34 12.84
N ARG A 531 2.11 9.59 13.89
CA ARG A 531 0.77 9.03 14.10
C ARG A 531 0.34 9.07 15.56
N ARG A 532 -0.96 9.21 15.76
CA ARG A 532 -1.62 8.99 17.04
C ARG A 532 -2.13 7.56 17.10
N VAL A 533 -1.89 6.89 18.22
CA VAL A 533 -2.42 5.54 18.47
C VAL A 533 -3.59 5.64 19.44
N PRO A 534 -4.78 5.08 19.14
CA PRO A 534 -5.09 4.28 17.95
C PRO A 534 -5.64 5.08 16.75
N GLN A 535 -5.74 6.42 16.79
CA GLN A 535 -6.58 7.18 15.84
C GLN A 535 -6.08 7.23 14.39
N ASP A 536 -4.77 7.12 14.17
CA ASP A 536 -4.17 7.17 12.84
C ASP A 536 -3.54 5.82 12.45
N SER A 537 -3.29 4.94 13.43
CA SER A 537 -2.65 3.62 13.29
C SER A 537 -2.83 2.79 14.58
N SER A 538 -2.79 1.46 14.47
CA SER A 538 -2.70 0.56 15.63
C SER A 538 -1.26 0.47 16.21
N LEU A 539 -0.27 0.82 15.40
CA LEU A 539 1.17 0.81 15.73
C LEU A 539 1.71 2.22 15.93
N THR A 540 2.69 2.36 16.81
CA THR A 540 3.41 3.63 17.04
C THR A 540 4.33 4.00 15.88
N LEU A 541 4.85 5.23 15.89
CA LEU A 541 5.88 5.64 14.92
C LEU A 541 7.17 4.83 15.12
N GLU A 542 7.57 4.54 16.36
CA GLU A 542 8.79 3.79 16.63
C GLU A 542 8.71 2.36 16.09
N GLU A 543 7.59 1.66 16.31
CA GLU A 543 7.39 0.30 15.81
C GLU A 543 7.59 0.21 14.29
N LEU A 544 6.84 1.01 13.53
CA LEU A 544 6.96 1.00 12.07
C LEU A 544 8.29 1.58 11.57
N PHE A 545 8.94 2.48 12.32
CA PHE A 545 10.31 2.89 11.98
C PHE A 545 11.28 1.72 12.12
N ARG A 546 11.19 0.92 13.19
CA ARG A 546 12.03 -0.26 13.41
C ARG A 546 11.76 -1.34 12.36
N HIS A 547 10.50 -1.52 11.98
CA HIS A 547 10.07 -2.39 10.88
C HIS A 547 10.74 -1.99 9.55
N GLU A 548 10.54 -0.75 9.07
CA GLU A 548 11.14 -0.29 7.80
C GLU A 548 12.67 -0.27 7.85
N TYR A 549 13.25 0.03 9.02
CA TYR A 549 14.69 -0.05 9.21
C TYR A 549 15.21 -1.48 9.04
N THR A 550 14.43 -2.49 9.43
CA THR A 550 14.80 -3.90 9.21
C THR A 550 14.78 -4.27 7.74
N HIS A 551 13.84 -3.75 6.94
CA HIS A 551 13.87 -3.92 5.48
C HIS A 551 15.17 -3.36 4.86
N TYR A 552 15.63 -2.20 5.34
CA TYR A 552 16.95 -1.68 4.99
C TYR A 552 18.09 -2.62 5.40
N LEU A 553 18.03 -3.20 6.61
CA LEU A 553 19.04 -4.15 7.05
C LEU A 553 19.05 -5.42 6.18
N ASN A 554 17.88 -5.93 5.82
CA ASN A 554 17.74 -7.11 4.96
C ASN A 554 18.35 -6.88 3.56
N GLY A 555 18.00 -5.79 2.89
CA GLY A 555 18.55 -5.48 1.56
C GLY A 555 20.07 -5.28 1.57
N ARG A 556 20.61 -4.70 2.63
CA ARG A 556 22.05 -4.40 2.71
C ARG A 556 22.92 -5.58 3.18
N TRP A 557 22.40 -6.42 4.07
CA TRP A 557 23.20 -7.45 4.74
C TRP A 557 22.68 -8.87 4.58
N ALA A 558 21.43 -9.11 4.15
CA ALA A 558 20.87 -10.47 4.14
C ALA A 558 20.61 -11.01 2.74
N VAL A 559 19.88 -10.28 1.90
CA VAL A 559 19.36 -10.76 0.62
C VAL A 559 20.13 -10.15 -0.55
N PRO A 560 20.85 -10.96 -1.36
CA PRO A 560 21.55 -10.48 -2.55
C PRO A 560 20.60 -9.91 -3.62
N GLY A 561 21.09 -8.93 -4.39
CA GLY A 561 20.33 -8.30 -5.46
C GLY A 561 19.56 -7.07 -4.98
N SER A 562 18.35 -6.87 -5.52
CA SER A 562 17.47 -5.78 -5.11
C SER A 562 16.05 -6.31 -4.92
N PHE A 563 15.34 -5.72 -3.96
CA PHE A 563 13.99 -6.08 -3.59
C PHE A 563 13.06 -6.13 -4.82
N GLY A 564 12.30 -7.22 -4.94
CA GLY A 564 11.39 -7.46 -6.04
C GLY A 564 12.05 -7.97 -7.33
N GLU A 565 13.36 -8.21 -7.34
CA GLU A 565 14.10 -8.62 -8.54
C GLU A 565 14.78 -9.98 -8.40
N GLY A 566 14.72 -10.77 -9.46
CA GLY A 566 15.44 -12.03 -9.55
C GLY A 566 14.83 -13.17 -8.72
N PRO A 567 15.58 -14.27 -8.55
CA PRO A 567 15.07 -15.50 -7.96
C PRO A 567 14.60 -15.37 -6.51
N TRP A 568 15.02 -14.36 -5.75
CA TRP A 568 14.56 -14.22 -4.36
C TRP A 568 13.09 -13.81 -4.24
N TYR A 569 12.55 -13.10 -5.23
CA TYR A 569 11.20 -12.50 -5.15
C TYR A 569 10.18 -13.16 -6.09
N GLU A 570 10.55 -14.21 -6.82
CA GLU A 570 9.60 -14.97 -7.64
C GLU A 570 8.64 -15.79 -6.78
N GLY A 571 7.33 -15.58 -6.96
CA GLY A 571 6.29 -16.37 -6.31
C GLY A 571 6.23 -16.20 -4.78
N ASP A 572 6.43 -14.96 -4.30
CA ASP A 572 6.39 -14.60 -2.87
C ASP A 572 7.36 -15.41 -2.01
N ARG A 573 8.50 -15.83 -2.58
CA ARG A 573 9.46 -16.71 -1.90
C ARG A 573 9.94 -16.12 -0.58
N THR A 574 10.36 -14.86 -0.56
CA THR A 574 10.85 -14.21 0.67
C THR A 574 9.77 -13.45 1.45
N THR A 575 8.54 -13.33 0.96
CA THR A 575 7.49 -12.48 1.56
C THR A 575 7.28 -12.73 3.06
N ALA A 576 7.17 -13.99 3.49
CA ALA A 576 7.06 -14.32 4.91
C ALA A 576 8.32 -14.00 5.72
N MET A 577 9.50 -14.12 5.10
CA MET A 577 10.79 -13.80 5.72
C MET A 577 10.99 -12.29 5.83
N ASP A 578 10.82 -11.54 4.75
CA ASP A 578 11.01 -10.08 4.71
C ASP A 578 10.13 -9.43 5.78
N GLU A 579 8.83 -9.73 5.75
CA GLU A 579 7.86 -9.09 6.64
C GLU A 579 7.90 -9.67 8.05
N GLY A 580 8.02 -10.99 8.19
CA GLY A 580 8.10 -11.62 9.50
C GLY A 580 9.35 -11.18 10.26
N THR A 581 10.50 -11.07 9.60
CA THR A 581 11.74 -10.62 10.26
C THR A 581 11.69 -9.13 10.59
N ALA A 582 11.06 -8.30 9.76
CA ALA A 582 10.82 -6.89 10.08
C ALA A 582 9.93 -6.71 11.32
N GLU A 583 8.87 -7.52 11.46
CA GLU A 583 8.04 -7.53 12.67
C GLU A 583 8.77 -8.05 13.91
N PHE A 584 9.63 -9.07 13.73
CA PHE A 584 10.43 -9.67 14.80
C PHE A 584 11.50 -8.71 15.32
N PHE A 585 12.32 -8.13 14.44
CA PHE A 585 13.41 -7.24 14.84
C PHE A 585 12.92 -5.90 15.42
N ASP A 586 11.66 -5.52 15.17
CA ASP A 586 11.01 -4.42 15.88
C ASP A 586 11.06 -4.61 17.42
N GLY A 587 10.96 -5.85 17.90
CA GLY A 587 11.05 -6.20 19.32
C GLY A 587 12.45 -6.06 19.94
N ALA A 588 13.47 -5.63 19.19
CA ALA A 588 14.85 -5.53 19.65
C ALA A 588 15.02 -4.57 20.83
N THR A 589 15.78 -5.01 21.82
CA THR A 589 16.16 -4.21 22.99
C THR A 589 17.68 -4.02 23.03
N ARG A 590 18.14 -3.18 23.97
CA ARG A 590 19.56 -2.95 24.20
C ARG A 590 20.26 -4.18 24.77
N ASP A 591 19.69 -4.76 25.82
CA ASP A 591 20.33 -5.68 26.77
C ASP A 591 19.47 -6.90 27.16
N ASP A 592 18.33 -7.10 26.51
CA ASP A 592 17.40 -8.20 26.79
C ASP A 592 16.90 -8.84 25.48
N GLY A 593 17.83 -9.03 24.53
CA GLY A 593 17.57 -9.62 23.22
C GLY A 593 16.41 -8.97 22.46
N ILE A 594 15.55 -9.82 21.88
CA ILE A 594 14.32 -9.42 21.18
C ILE A 594 13.13 -9.93 21.99
N ARG A 595 12.23 -9.01 22.35
CA ARG A 595 11.03 -9.31 23.16
C ARG A 595 9.82 -9.55 22.28
N VAL A 596 8.96 -10.47 22.72
CA VAL A 596 7.66 -10.77 22.09
C VAL A 596 6.77 -9.54 22.09
N ARG A 597 6.28 -9.16 20.90
CA ARG A 597 5.49 -7.97 20.69
C ARG A 597 4.01 -8.18 20.92
N LYS A 598 3.42 -7.25 21.67
CA LYS A 598 1.99 -7.23 21.98
C LYS A 598 1.11 -7.14 20.74
N SER A 599 1.50 -6.32 19.77
CA SER A 599 0.72 -6.04 18.55
C SER A 599 0.51 -7.31 17.71
N LEU A 600 1.54 -8.14 17.56
CA LEU A 600 1.50 -9.38 16.78
C LEU A 600 0.59 -10.42 17.42
N VAL A 601 0.76 -10.65 18.73
CA VAL A 601 -0.08 -11.61 19.48
C VAL A 601 -1.54 -11.14 19.53
N GLN A 602 -1.78 -9.83 19.68
CA GLN A 602 -3.13 -9.27 19.58
C GLN A 602 -3.72 -9.49 18.17
N GLY A 603 -2.91 -9.37 17.12
CA GLY A 603 -3.35 -9.64 15.76
C GLY A 603 -3.82 -11.08 15.53
N ILE A 604 -3.11 -12.07 16.10
CA ILE A 604 -3.54 -13.48 16.08
C ILE A 604 -4.84 -13.71 16.86
N ILE A 605 -5.02 -13.02 18.00
CA ILE A 605 -6.28 -13.07 18.76
C ILE A 605 -7.44 -12.52 17.91
N ASP A 606 -7.23 -11.37 17.28
CA ASP A 606 -8.26 -10.70 16.46
C ASP A 606 -8.65 -11.55 15.25
N ASP A 607 -7.66 -12.16 14.61
CA ASP A 607 -7.83 -13.06 13.48
C ASP A 607 -8.64 -14.32 13.83
N THR A 608 -8.42 -14.88 15.01
CA THR A 608 -9.11 -16.10 15.47
C THR A 608 -10.41 -15.83 16.22
N ALA A 609 -10.76 -14.56 16.49
CA ALA A 609 -11.95 -14.17 17.25
C ALA A 609 -13.27 -14.69 16.64
N GLY A 610 -13.31 -14.90 15.32
CA GLY A 610 -14.45 -15.47 14.60
C GLY A 610 -14.54 -17.01 14.64
N GLY A 611 -13.64 -17.70 15.34
CA GLY A 611 -13.54 -19.15 15.38
C GLY A 611 -12.80 -19.79 14.18
N GLY A 612 -12.10 -18.97 13.38
CA GLY A 612 -11.21 -19.45 12.32
C GLY A 612 -9.95 -20.15 12.88
N PRO A 613 -9.35 -21.11 12.15
CA PRO A 613 -8.13 -21.77 12.60
C PRO A 613 -6.93 -20.84 12.49
N ARG A 614 -5.93 -20.99 13.37
CA ARG A 614 -4.61 -20.35 13.22
C ARG A 614 -3.91 -20.82 11.93
N MET A 615 -3.00 -20.01 11.39
CA MET A 615 -2.11 -20.47 10.31
C MET A 615 -1.10 -21.48 10.85
N THR A 616 -0.92 -22.57 10.12
CA THR A 616 0.18 -23.52 10.36
C THR A 616 1.52 -22.91 9.94
N VAL A 617 2.63 -23.45 10.46
CA VAL A 617 4.00 -23.10 10.04
C VAL A 617 4.16 -23.27 8.53
N ASN A 618 3.57 -24.33 7.95
CA ASN A 618 3.60 -24.49 6.50
C ASN A 618 2.85 -23.36 5.77
N GLN A 619 1.67 -22.96 6.25
CA GLN A 619 0.90 -21.88 5.62
C GLN A 619 1.63 -20.54 5.73
N LEU A 620 2.15 -20.18 6.91
CA LEU A 620 2.80 -18.89 7.08
C LEU A 620 4.12 -18.80 6.27
N LEU A 621 4.91 -19.87 6.18
CA LEU A 621 6.19 -19.86 5.43
C LEU A 621 5.99 -19.84 3.90
N HIS A 622 4.78 -20.16 3.42
CA HIS A 622 4.42 -20.15 2.00
C HIS A 622 3.27 -19.16 1.72
N ALA A 623 3.10 -18.17 2.59
CA ALA A 623 2.05 -17.17 2.43
C ALA A 623 2.32 -16.27 1.23
N THR A 624 1.24 -15.83 0.58
CA THR A 624 1.28 -14.94 -0.60
C THR A 624 0.41 -13.72 -0.34
N TYR A 625 0.76 -12.57 -0.91
CA TYR A 625 -0.10 -11.38 -0.79
C TYR A 625 -1.48 -11.61 -1.42
N ASP A 626 -1.50 -12.24 -2.60
CA ASP A 626 -2.74 -12.51 -3.33
C ASP A 626 -3.66 -13.52 -2.62
N GLY A 627 -3.08 -14.49 -1.91
CA GLY A 627 -3.83 -15.58 -1.26
C GLY A 627 -4.18 -15.31 0.20
N ASP A 628 -3.26 -14.76 0.98
CA ASP A 628 -3.35 -14.67 2.44
C ASP A 628 -3.50 -13.22 2.95
N GLY A 629 -3.26 -12.22 2.08
CA GLY A 629 -3.28 -10.82 2.49
C GLY A 629 -2.21 -10.50 3.54
N PHE A 630 -2.48 -9.59 4.47
CA PHE A 630 -1.53 -9.26 5.54
C PHE A 630 -1.67 -10.12 6.80
N ARG A 631 -2.63 -11.07 6.83
CA ARG A 631 -2.85 -11.95 7.98
C ARG A 631 -1.57 -12.70 8.39
N PHE A 632 -0.76 -13.10 7.41
CA PHE A 632 0.45 -13.88 7.68
C PHE A 632 1.50 -13.10 8.46
N TYR A 633 1.49 -11.76 8.46
CA TYR A 633 2.54 -10.99 9.11
C TYR A 633 2.55 -11.22 10.62
N ASP A 634 1.37 -11.27 11.26
CA ASP A 634 1.27 -11.54 12.70
C ASP A 634 1.88 -12.92 13.01
N TYR A 635 1.54 -13.93 12.21
CA TYR A 635 2.06 -15.29 12.36
C TYR A 635 3.55 -15.42 12.02
N ALA A 636 4.04 -14.74 10.99
CA ALA A 636 5.44 -14.77 10.59
C ALA A 636 6.31 -14.09 11.64
N GLY A 637 5.90 -12.91 12.13
CA GLY A 637 6.58 -12.21 13.21
C GLY A 637 6.68 -13.05 14.49
N THR A 638 5.55 -13.59 14.98
CA THR A 638 5.58 -14.45 16.18
C THR A 638 6.30 -15.77 15.96
N PHE A 639 6.34 -16.28 14.73
CA PHE A 639 7.13 -17.47 14.41
C PHE A 639 8.64 -17.20 14.52
N PHE A 640 9.11 -16.04 14.06
CA PHE A 640 10.51 -15.64 14.23
C PHE A 640 10.86 -15.29 15.68
N GLU A 641 9.93 -14.72 16.45
CA GLU A 641 10.08 -14.57 17.91
C GLU A 641 10.23 -15.94 18.61
N PHE A 642 9.42 -16.93 18.20
CA PHE A 642 9.55 -18.31 18.67
C PHE A 642 10.91 -18.92 18.28
N LEU A 643 11.33 -18.79 17.01
CA LEU A 643 12.63 -19.30 16.59
C LEU A 643 13.76 -18.64 17.37
N TRP A 644 13.69 -17.33 17.62
CA TRP A 644 14.68 -16.63 18.45
C TRP A 644 14.79 -17.19 19.87
N LEU A 645 13.66 -17.38 20.54
CA LEU A 645 13.62 -17.81 21.94
C LEU A 645 13.93 -19.30 22.12
N GLU A 646 13.56 -20.13 21.15
CA GLU A 646 13.59 -21.58 21.31
C GLU A 646 14.52 -22.30 20.34
N ARG A 647 14.76 -21.78 19.14
CA ARG A 647 15.49 -22.46 18.05
C ARG A 647 16.37 -21.49 17.24
N PRO A 648 17.24 -20.67 17.86
CA PRO A 648 17.93 -19.59 17.16
C PRO A 648 18.82 -20.08 16.01
N SER A 649 19.33 -21.30 16.05
CA SER A 649 20.08 -21.93 14.96
C SER A 649 19.27 -22.06 13.67
N LEU A 650 17.96 -22.31 13.73
CA LEU A 650 17.10 -22.38 12.54
C LEU A 650 16.93 -21.00 11.89
N LEU A 651 16.80 -19.94 12.69
CA LEU A 651 16.76 -18.57 12.21
C LEU A 651 18.11 -18.18 11.56
N ARG A 652 19.22 -18.56 12.20
CA ARG A 652 20.57 -18.29 11.68
C ARG A 652 20.88 -19.10 10.42
N GLU A 653 20.35 -20.32 10.30
CA GLU A 653 20.44 -21.13 9.08
C GLU A 653 19.76 -20.43 7.92
N MET A 654 18.54 -19.91 8.10
CA MET A 654 17.83 -19.13 7.07
C MET A 654 18.69 -17.96 6.56
N TYR A 655 19.23 -17.14 7.47
CA TYR A 655 20.09 -16.01 7.07
C TYR A 655 21.39 -16.43 6.39
N ARG A 656 21.93 -17.61 6.72
CA ARG A 656 23.08 -18.17 6.02
C ARG A 656 22.72 -18.54 4.58
N ASP A 657 21.57 -19.18 4.37
CA ASP A 657 21.10 -19.55 3.03
C ASP A 657 20.88 -18.31 2.17
N LEU A 658 20.23 -17.27 2.71
CA LEU A 658 20.07 -15.96 2.06
C LEU A 658 21.41 -15.37 1.62
N ARG A 659 22.35 -15.20 2.56
CA ARG A 659 23.66 -14.59 2.29
C ARG A 659 24.55 -15.40 1.35
N SER A 660 24.30 -16.71 1.25
CA SER A 660 25.02 -17.59 0.33
C SER A 660 24.50 -17.53 -1.11
N ASP A 661 23.46 -16.72 -1.36
CA ASP A 661 22.74 -16.62 -2.63
C ASP A 661 22.20 -17.99 -3.09
N ASP A 662 21.63 -18.77 -2.15
CA ASP A 662 21.07 -20.11 -2.41
C ASP A 662 19.55 -20.17 -2.16
N PRO A 663 18.72 -19.75 -3.14
CA PRO A 663 17.27 -19.87 -3.06
C PRO A 663 16.77 -21.30 -2.87
N ALA A 664 17.51 -22.31 -3.34
CA ALA A 664 17.11 -23.70 -3.22
C ALA A 664 17.30 -24.23 -1.80
N ALA A 665 18.38 -23.83 -1.13
CA ALA A 665 18.58 -24.11 0.30
C ALA A 665 17.49 -23.45 1.15
N PHE A 666 17.16 -22.18 0.87
CA PHE A 666 16.07 -21.48 1.55
C PHE A 666 14.72 -22.18 1.33
N ASP A 667 14.39 -22.60 0.09
CA ASP A 667 13.18 -23.38 -0.20
C ASP A 667 13.15 -24.72 0.55
N ALA A 668 14.30 -25.40 0.66
CA ALA A 668 14.44 -26.62 1.43
C ALA A 668 14.24 -26.38 2.94
N TRP A 669 14.77 -25.27 3.47
CA TRP A 669 14.55 -24.84 4.86
C TRP A 669 13.06 -24.62 5.12
N ARG A 670 12.37 -23.85 4.27
CA ARG A 670 10.92 -23.59 4.38
C ARG A 670 10.10 -24.87 4.36
N HIS A 671 10.36 -25.75 3.39
CA HIS A 671 9.66 -27.03 3.27
C HIS A 671 9.89 -27.93 4.48
N ARG A 672 11.13 -28.03 4.96
CA ARG A 672 11.46 -28.88 6.13
C ARG A 672 10.75 -28.40 7.38
N LEU A 673 10.77 -27.11 7.67
CA LEU A 673 10.12 -26.54 8.85
C LEU A 673 8.59 -26.62 8.73
N GLY A 674 8.03 -26.35 7.54
CA GLY A 674 6.60 -26.49 7.28
C GLY A 674 6.07 -27.92 7.46
N ALA A 675 6.90 -28.94 7.19
CA ALA A 675 6.53 -30.34 7.35
C ALA A 675 6.76 -30.91 8.77
N ASP A 676 7.38 -30.15 9.67
CA ASP A 676 7.74 -30.62 11.01
C ASP A 676 6.58 -30.47 12.00
N ALA A 677 5.91 -31.58 12.31
CA ALA A 677 4.80 -31.63 13.28
C ALA A 677 5.23 -31.31 14.72
N GLY A 678 6.48 -31.58 15.09
CA GLY A 678 7.03 -31.25 16.39
C GLY A 678 7.24 -29.75 16.54
N LEU A 679 7.80 -29.11 15.50
CA LEU A 679 7.96 -27.66 15.42
C LEU A 679 6.60 -26.94 15.44
N GLN A 680 5.63 -27.41 14.66
CA GLN A 680 4.26 -26.90 14.69
C GLN A 680 3.67 -26.94 16.11
N SER A 681 3.79 -28.08 16.80
CA SER A 681 3.26 -28.26 18.15
C SER A 681 3.97 -27.38 19.20
N ALA A 682 5.26 -27.07 18.99
CA ALA A 682 6.00 -26.15 19.83
C ALA A 682 5.54 -24.71 19.59
N TYR A 683 5.39 -24.31 18.33
CA TYR A 683 4.90 -22.98 17.97
C TYR A 683 3.47 -22.73 18.47
N ASP A 684 2.55 -23.69 18.35
CA ASP A 684 1.20 -23.54 18.88
C ASP A 684 1.18 -23.33 20.41
N ARG A 685 2.07 -24.03 21.13
CA ARG A 685 2.23 -23.86 22.58
C ARG A 685 2.80 -22.49 22.92
N PHE A 686 3.82 -22.05 22.18
CA PHE A 686 4.36 -20.71 22.31
C PHE A 686 3.24 -19.66 22.17
N LEU A 687 2.42 -19.76 21.13
CA LEU A 687 1.29 -18.85 20.92
C LEU A 687 0.28 -18.90 22.08
N ASP A 688 -0.08 -20.09 22.56
CA ASP A 688 -1.00 -20.25 23.70
C ASP A 688 -0.45 -19.57 24.97
N GLU A 689 0.85 -19.71 25.22
CA GLU A 689 1.53 -19.06 26.33
C GLU A 689 1.48 -17.53 26.16
N GLN A 690 1.89 -16.99 25.01
CA GLN A 690 1.90 -15.54 24.75
C GLN A 690 0.50 -14.92 24.82
N ILE A 691 -0.51 -15.58 24.25
CA ILE A 691 -1.91 -15.13 24.28
C ILE A 691 -2.41 -15.00 25.72
N ALA A 692 -2.03 -15.92 26.61
CA ALA A 692 -2.47 -15.92 28.00
C ALA A 692 -2.01 -14.67 28.79
N HIS A 693 -0.96 -13.98 28.32
CA HIS A 693 -0.40 -12.79 28.98
C HIS A 693 -0.19 -11.60 28.02
N VAL A 694 -0.96 -11.54 26.92
CA VAL A 694 -0.86 -10.49 25.88
C VAL A 694 -0.91 -9.06 26.43
N ALA A 695 -1.59 -8.84 27.57
CA ALA A 695 -1.67 -7.52 28.19
C ALA A 695 -0.31 -6.96 28.61
N ASP A 696 0.63 -7.84 28.99
CA ASP A 696 1.93 -7.53 29.58
C ASP A 696 3.08 -7.60 28.55
N LEU A 697 2.78 -7.97 27.30
CA LEU A 697 3.76 -8.07 26.24
C LEU A 697 4.32 -6.71 25.81
N TYR A 698 5.50 -6.75 25.19
CA TYR A 698 6.29 -5.57 24.90
C TYR A 698 5.66 -4.70 23.82
N VAL A 699 5.71 -3.38 24.05
CA VAL A 699 5.47 -2.35 23.04
C VAL A 699 6.76 -1.55 22.91
N PRO A 700 7.45 -1.59 21.75
CA PRO A 700 8.69 -0.88 21.53
C PRO A 700 8.62 0.60 21.91
N HIS A 701 9.54 1.02 22.78
CA HIS A 701 9.69 2.39 23.19
C HIS A 701 11.11 2.63 23.69
N THR A 702 11.89 3.38 22.93
CA THR A 702 13.29 3.67 23.22
C THR A 702 13.41 4.91 24.09
N THR A 703 14.16 4.78 25.18
CA THR A 703 14.69 5.91 25.94
C THR A 703 16.17 6.05 25.66
N TYR A 704 16.68 7.28 25.71
CA TYR A 704 18.10 7.56 25.53
C TYR A 704 18.54 8.72 26.42
N THR A 705 19.83 8.82 26.69
CA THR A 705 20.42 9.97 27.37
C THR A 705 20.63 11.11 26.38
N PRO A 706 20.04 12.30 26.60
CA PRO A 706 20.22 13.44 25.70
C PRO A 706 21.70 13.81 25.53
N LEU A 707 22.09 14.19 24.31
CA LEU A 707 23.49 14.45 23.95
C LEU A 707 24.21 15.42 24.90
N GLY A 708 23.52 16.46 25.37
CA GLY A 708 24.06 17.48 26.27
C GLY A 708 24.29 16.99 27.71
N GLU A 709 23.69 15.87 28.10
CA GLU A 709 23.82 15.26 29.42
C GLU A 709 24.91 14.20 29.47
N LEU A 710 25.41 13.77 28.32
CA LEU A 710 26.51 12.81 28.22
C LEU A 710 27.79 13.37 28.84
N ARG A 711 28.51 12.50 29.55
CA ARG A 711 29.74 12.87 30.26
C ARG A 711 30.95 12.88 29.34
N ASP A 712 31.13 11.81 28.57
CA ASP A 712 32.35 11.56 27.80
C ASP A 712 32.23 12.08 26.38
N SER A 713 33.32 12.68 25.88
CA SER A 713 33.41 13.34 24.57
C SER A 713 34.47 12.71 23.65
N SER A 714 35.18 11.68 24.13
CA SER A 714 36.26 11.03 23.38
C SER A 714 36.27 9.53 23.59
N ALA A 715 36.79 8.80 22.59
CA ALA A 715 36.89 7.34 22.64
C ALA A 715 37.83 6.84 23.75
N ASP A 716 38.85 7.62 24.14
CA ASP A 716 39.78 7.25 25.23
C ASP A 716 39.09 7.29 26.61
N GLN A 717 38.18 8.25 26.82
CA GLN A 717 37.35 8.31 28.02
C GLN A 717 36.41 7.11 28.09
N ILE A 718 35.74 6.82 26.97
CA ILE A 718 34.88 5.64 26.84
C ILE A 718 35.66 4.37 27.13
N ARG A 719 36.83 4.17 26.51
CA ARG A 719 37.68 2.99 26.77
C ARG A 719 38.01 2.89 28.25
N SER A 720 38.40 3.99 28.89
CA SER A 720 38.75 4.02 30.32
C SER A 720 37.57 3.60 31.20
N SER A 721 36.37 4.13 30.92
CA SER A 721 35.14 3.82 31.63
C SER A 721 34.71 2.36 31.42
N PHE A 722 34.71 1.91 30.16
CA PHE A 722 34.38 0.55 29.76
C PHE A 722 35.33 -0.45 30.44
N THR A 723 36.65 -0.21 30.39
CA THR A 723 37.64 -1.06 31.06
C THR A 723 37.46 -1.10 32.57
N ALA A 724 37.21 0.04 33.21
CA ALA A 724 37.00 0.10 34.65
C ALA A 724 35.80 -0.75 35.10
N MET A 725 34.73 -0.77 34.31
CA MET A 725 33.49 -1.47 34.66
C MET A 725 33.49 -2.96 34.30
N THR A 726 34.05 -3.31 33.15
CA THR A 726 33.92 -4.65 32.57
C THR A 726 35.18 -5.51 32.72
N ALA A 727 36.31 -4.89 33.06
CA ALA A 727 37.65 -5.49 33.00
C ALA A 727 38.08 -5.95 31.59
N SER A 728 37.38 -5.51 30.54
CA SER A 728 37.82 -5.66 29.15
C SER A 728 38.79 -4.54 28.76
N ASP A 729 39.65 -4.76 27.76
CA ASP A 729 40.49 -3.69 27.18
C ASP A 729 40.16 -3.51 25.68
N PRO A 730 39.03 -2.85 25.36
CA PRO A 730 38.59 -2.71 23.98
C PRO A 730 39.42 -1.68 23.21
N ASN A 731 39.51 -1.87 21.90
CA ASN A 731 39.97 -0.85 20.97
C ASN A 731 38.80 0.07 20.60
N CYS A 732 38.79 1.30 21.12
CA CYS A 732 37.74 2.28 20.89
C CYS A 732 38.19 3.40 19.95
N ARG A 733 37.29 3.83 19.07
CA ARG A 733 37.46 4.98 18.18
C ARG A 733 36.20 5.83 18.13
N ALA A 734 36.35 7.12 17.84
CA ALA A 734 35.22 8.00 17.55
C ALA A 734 34.69 7.71 16.12
N THR A 735 33.40 7.96 15.91
CA THR A 735 32.68 7.79 14.65
C THR A 735 31.45 8.72 14.63
N GLY A 736 30.64 8.66 13.57
CA GLY A 736 29.35 9.34 13.50
C GLY A 736 29.44 10.77 12.98
N ALA A 737 28.29 11.42 12.87
CA ALA A 737 28.17 12.77 12.34
C ALA A 737 28.63 13.80 13.37
N ALA A 738 29.12 14.96 12.91
CA ALA A 738 29.63 16.01 13.79
C ALA A 738 28.60 16.48 14.84
N GLU A 739 27.32 16.54 14.48
CA GLU A 739 26.25 16.95 15.42
C GLU A 739 25.79 15.83 16.37
N ARG A 740 26.13 14.58 16.07
CA ARG A 740 25.77 13.39 16.85
C ARG A 740 26.96 12.42 16.84
N PRO A 741 28.06 12.80 17.50
CA PRO A 741 29.24 11.95 17.54
C PRO A 741 28.93 10.67 18.32
N ARG A 742 29.61 9.59 17.94
CA ARG A 742 29.46 8.26 18.51
C ARG A 742 30.83 7.63 18.72
N PHE A 743 30.88 6.52 19.43
CA PHE A 743 32.06 5.68 19.52
C PHE A 743 31.75 4.27 19.01
N VAL A 744 32.80 3.57 18.59
CA VAL A 744 32.80 2.13 18.36
C VAL A 744 33.97 1.53 19.11
N CYS A 745 33.71 0.49 19.89
CA CYS A 745 34.67 -0.28 20.67
C CYS A 745 34.65 -1.74 20.20
N THR A 746 35.82 -2.31 19.93
CA THR A 746 35.97 -3.69 19.45
C THR A 746 36.87 -4.48 20.39
N GLY A 747 36.63 -5.78 20.51
CA GLY A 747 37.43 -6.64 21.35
C GLY A 747 37.09 -8.12 21.19
N ARG A 748 37.58 -8.95 22.11
CA ARG A 748 37.26 -10.39 22.19
C ARG A 748 36.62 -10.70 23.53
N ILE A 749 35.61 -11.57 23.49
CA ILE A 749 34.91 -12.06 24.69
C ILE A 749 34.84 -13.58 24.66
N THR A 750 34.86 -14.20 25.85
CA THR A 750 34.78 -15.66 25.99
C THR A 750 33.60 -16.02 26.88
N ALA A 751 32.71 -16.84 26.35
CA ALA A 751 31.60 -17.45 27.08
C ALA A 751 32.01 -18.85 27.58
N ASN A 752 31.56 -19.21 28.78
CA ASN A 752 31.55 -20.62 29.18
C ASN A 752 30.37 -21.29 28.48
N LEU A 753 30.58 -22.48 27.91
CA LEU A 753 29.55 -23.16 27.14
C LEU A 753 28.88 -24.23 28.00
N THR A 754 27.57 -24.18 28.08
CA THR A 754 26.71 -25.15 28.75
C THR A 754 26.67 -26.46 27.97
N ASP A 755 26.50 -26.38 26.63
CA ASP A 755 26.68 -27.50 25.72
C ASP A 755 27.29 -27.02 24.38
N ALA A 756 28.58 -27.27 24.19
CA ALA A 756 29.29 -26.89 22.97
C ALA A 756 28.88 -27.67 21.70
N ARG A 757 27.98 -28.67 21.81
CA ARG A 757 27.44 -29.41 20.66
C ARG A 757 26.06 -28.93 20.25
N ASP A 758 25.42 -28.14 21.10
CA ASP A 758 24.14 -27.52 20.83
C ASP A 758 24.38 -26.09 20.35
N THR A 759 24.12 -25.84 19.07
CA THR A 759 24.31 -24.51 18.47
C THR A 759 23.37 -23.45 19.04
N ASP A 760 22.20 -23.86 19.56
CA ASP A 760 21.26 -22.95 20.22
C ASP A 760 21.85 -22.52 21.56
N ALA A 761 22.29 -23.48 22.39
CA ALA A 761 22.92 -23.21 23.67
C ALA A 761 24.20 -22.35 23.54
N VAL A 762 25.05 -22.62 22.53
CA VAL A 762 26.25 -21.81 22.28
C VAL A 762 25.90 -20.34 21.98
N PHE A 763 24.83 -20.11 21.21
CA PHE A 763 24.39 -18.76 20.88
C PHE A 763 23.79 -18.04 22.09
N GLU A 764 22.98 -18.76 22.88
CA GLU A 764 22.41 -18.27 24.14
C GLU A 764 23.51 -17.90 25.14
N ASP A 765 24.43 -18.84 25.44
CA ASP A 765 25.56 -18.63 26.36
C ASP A 765 26.41 -17.40 25.96
N MET A 766 26.66 -17.21 24.66
CA MET A 766 27.40 -16.06 24.17
C MET A 766 26.60 -14.76 24.27
N SER A 767 25.30 -14.78 23.94
CA SER A 767 24.43 -13.60 24.05
C SER A 767 24.34 -13.13 25.49
N GLU A 768 24.05 -14.02 26.43
CA GLU A 768 24.02 -13.72 27.87
C GLU A 768 25.38 -13.21 28.36
N THR A 769 26.48 -13.78 27.86
CA THR A 769 27.83 -13.32 28.20
C THR A 769 28.06 -11.88 27.73
N VAL A 770 27.66 -11.53 26.51
CA VAL A 770 27.79 -10.17 25.98
C VAL A 770 26.90 -9.20 26.76
N ASP A 771 25.63 -9.55 26.98
CA ASP A 771 24.67 -8.71 27.69
C ASP A 771 25.14 -8.44 29.11
N TYR A 772 25.48 -9.46 29.88
CA TYR A 772 25.93 -9.27 31.26
C TYR A 772 27.30 -8.59 31.34
N PHE A 773 28.32 -9.12 30.64
CA PHE A 773 29.69 -8.68 30.86
C PHE A 773 30.05 -7.37 30.15
N LEU A 774 29.41 -7.05 29.03
CA LEU A 774 29.70 -5.85 28.25
C LEU A 774 28.62 -4.77 28.37
N LEU A 775 27.35 -5.11 28.55
CA LEU A 775 26.27 -4.12 28.61
C LEU A 775 25.85 -3.78 30.04
N ASP A 776 25.46 -4.78 30.85
CA ASP A 776 24.96 -4.54 32.22
C ASP A 776 26.05 -3.98 33.11
N ARG A 777 27.24 -4.58 33.07
CA ARG A 777 28.38 -4.08 33.86
C ARG A 777 28.79 -2.68 33.43
N ALA A 778 28.82 -2.40 32.12
CA ALA A 778 29.21 -1.10 31.59
C ALA A 778 28.22 0.01 31.97
N ALA A 779 26.94 -0.30 32.15
CA ALA A 779 25.91 0.66 32.57
C ALA A 779 26.18 1.29 33.95
N GLY A 780 27.02 0.67 34.80
CA GLY A 780 27.47 1.28 36.07
C GLY A 780 28.59 2.31 35.92
N GLY A 781 29.09 2.52 34.70
CA GLY A 781 30.14 3.48 34.38
C GLY A 781 29.60 4.86 34.03
N ASP A 782 30.22 5.52 33.06
CA ASP A 782 29.75 6.81 32.57
C ASP A 782 28.47 6.65 31.75
N ASN A 783 27.57 7.63 31.81
CA ASN A 783 26.22 7.54 31.24
C ASN A 783 26.20 7.33 29.71
N ASN A 784 27.31 7.60 29.00
CA ASN A 784 27.48 7.21 27.60
C ASN A 784 27.33 5.70 27.37
N LEU A 785 27.72 4.87 28.33
CA LEU A 785 27.66 3.41 28.24
C LEU A 785 26.24 2.87 28.47
N ALA A 786 25.33 3.67 29.05
CA ALA A 786 23.94 3.27 29.26
C ALA A 786 23.17 3.09 27.93
N ASP A 787 23.56 3.83 26.89
CA ASP A 787 22.98 3.73 25.53
C ASP A 787 23.88 2.94 24.56
N MET A 788 24.86 2.19 25.08
CA MET A 788 25.73 1.33 24.29
C MET A 788 24.98 0.06 23.89
N ASN A 789 25.16 -0.36 22.63
CA ASN A 789 24.64 -1.61 22.09
C ASN A 789 25.80 -2.45 21.56
N CYS A 790 25.75 -3.77 21.73
CA CYS A 790 26.83 -4.68 21.31
C CYS A 790 26.31 -5.85 20.48
N TRP A 791 27.12 -6.30 19.53
CA TRP A 791 26.94 -7.55 18.78
C TRP A 791 28.26 -8.33 18.72
N PHE A 792 28.18 -9.59 18.30
CA PHE A 792 29.31 -10.50 18.22
C PHE A 792 29.26 -11.31 16.92
N GLY A 793 30.41 -11.80 16.49
CA GLY A 793 30.55 -12.63 15.29
C GLY A 793 30.29 -14.11 15.54
N GLU A 794 30.82 -14.98 14.68
CA GLU A 794 30.82 -16.41 14.95
C GLU A 794 31.58 -16.77 16.25
N VAL A 795 31.18 -17.86 16.90
CA VAL A 795 31.78 -18.32 18.16
C VAL A 795 32.81 -19.41 17.86
N ASP A 796 34.07 -19.11 18.12
CA ASP A 796 35.19 -20.05 18.06
C ASP A 796 35.14 -20.99 19.27
N ILE A 797 34.52 -22.17 19.14
CA ILE A 797 34.46 -23.16 20.20
C ILE A 797 35.86 -23.73 20.47
N TRP A 798 36.26 -23.71 21.75
CA TRP A 798 37.56 -24.23 22.16
C TRP A 798 37.64 -25.75 22.00
N SER A 799 38.85 -26.25 21.74
CA SER A 799 39.09 -27.70 21.55
C SER A 799 38.65 -28.59 22.72
N ASN A 800 38.57 -28.04 23.94
CA ASN A 800 38.10 -28.76 25.13
C ASN A 800 36.57 -28.70 25.34
N GLN A 801 35.83 -28.03 24.44
CA GLN A 801 34.36 -27.91 24.45
C GLN A 801 33.79 -27.25 25.72
N ARG A 802 34.58 -26.47 26.47
CA ARG A 802 34.13 -25.80 27.71
C ARG A 802 33.83 -24.31 27.55
N ALA A 803 34.34 -23.70 26.50
CA ALA A 803 34.23 -22.27 26.26
C ALA A 803 34.26 -21.96 24.77
N GLY A 804 33.77 -20.79 24.40
CA GLY A 804 33.81 -20.25 23.04
C GLY A 804 34.22 -18.79 23.07
N THR A 805 35.01 -18.35 22.09
CA THR A 805 35.44 -16.95 21.98
C THR A 805 34.87 -16.33 20.73
N SER A 806 34.41 -15.07 20.80
CA SER A 806 33.98 -14.31 19.64
C SER A 806 34.58 -12.91 19.66
N ASP A 807 34.76 -12.32 18.48
CA ASP A 807 34.99 -10.89 18.35
C ASP A 807 33.67 -10.16 18.62
N TYR A 808 33.72 -9.05 19.35
CA TYR A 808 32.56 -8.20 19.59
C TYR A 808 32.80 -6.78 19.11
N THR A 809 31.70 -6.12 18.76
CA THR A 809 31.64 -4.70 18.47
C THR A 809 30.54 -4.07 19.31
N CYS A 810 30.86 -2.95 19.97
CA CYS A 810 29.94 -2.15 20.74
C CYS A 810 29.94 -0.71 20.23
N GLU A 811 28.77 -0.10 20.09
CA GLU A 811 28.64 1.29 19.69
C GLU A 811 27.72 2.07 20.63
N GLY A 812 28.02 3.35 20.84
CA GLY A 812 27.25 4.22 21.73
C GLY A 812 27.49 5.70 21.43
N PRO A 813 26.77 6.61 22.09
CA PRO A 813 26.89 8.04 21.84
C PRO A 813 28.11 8.67 22.52
N LEU A 814 28.63 9.73 21.93
CA LEU A 814 29.59 10.65 22.54
C LEU A 814 28.92 12.00 22.75
N ARG A 815 29.37 12.75 23.75
CA ARG A 815 28.99 14.16 23.92
C ARG A 815 29.50 14.98 22.72
N GLY A 816 28.60 15.79 22.16
CA GLY A 816 28.86 16.75 21.07
C GLY A 816 29.65 17.98 21.48
#